data_AF-A0A7C4UBI3-F1
#
_entry.id   AF-A0A7C4UBI3-F1
#
_cell.length_a   1.000
_cell.length_b   1.000
_cell.length_c   1.000
_cell.angle_alpha   90.00
_cell.angle_beta   90.00
_cell.angle_gamma   90.00
#
_symmetry.space_group_name_H-M   'P 1'
#
loop_
_entity.id
_entity.type
_entity.pdbx_description
1 polymer ?
#
loop_
_entity_poly.entity_id
_entity_poly.type
_entity_poly.pdbx_seq_one_letter_code
_entity_poly.pdbx_strand_id
1 'polypeptide(L)'
;MSWCHGARWLSHGAIAIILIAASSMRAAPPLSKVDYNFHVRPILSDRCFLCHGPDERARKAGLRLDLRESAIAKGAVVPGKPAASKMIAKITAPGDERMPPPRSNLHLNSEEIEILRRWIAEGAEYKPHWSFQALPDAIALPDVKDGRWSASPLDRFVLARFEQEGLRPSAPASREDWLRRVTFDLTGLPPTPAEVDAFLADRSDAAHAKVVDRLLKSPRFGERLTMEWLDVARYADSFGYQADGDTQVWPWRDWVISAFNQNLPFDQFVTWQIAGDLLPNATREQKLATAFCRLHRMTNEGGSIPEEWRLESVADRVHTFGTAFLGLTLECSRCHDHKYDPLTMRDYYSLSAFFNSIDEWGTYDNSAFRPTPTLLLPSPDQEKTIAALAKEAADKEAQLQTLMRDSKRFDEWLKSARSHKPELPGLVGHYPLDDRKGNQFDNLANAKAPATSSTSNVLVPGKSGQALRFTGDDPANFSNVLGSVERWQPFTASFWLHLPRPMKEGIVFHRQSGTDTGFHGAELALTTGGFVLHSCASGPAMPPPFRRSSPCPRIAGSMSSRPTMAQAGQTVCGCTSTANRPSTKSFAIRSARICKATSAMAPAPAGSPSANDFVPPASKAVCWTRCACSIARFPPLKSNTFLMAVRSRTPWPRAIRIDFRSITFPRSTQNARSGEQNCSKYAGVCSRPRPQFLKS
;
A
#
# COMPACT_ATOMS: atom_id res chain seq x y z
N MET A 1 78.90 -35.86 -0.25
CA MET A 1 79.41 -36.88 -1.18
C MET A 1 78.93 -36.47 -2.56
N SER A 2 79.65 -35.52 -3.18
CA SER A 2 80.61 -35.75 -4.27
C SER A 2 79.98 -36.52 -5.44
N TRP A 3 79.99 -35.91 -6.62
CA TRP A 3 80.58 -36.45 -7.85
C TRP A 3 80.33 -35.44 -8.99
N CYS A 4 81.40 -34.73 -9.34
CA CYS A 4 81.59 -34.11 -10.64
C CYS A 4 82.01 -35.19 -11.65
N HIS A 5 81.58 -35.09 -12.90
CA HIS A 5 82.42 -35.23 -14.08
C HIS A 5 81.62 -34.78 -15.31
N GLY A 6 82.18 -33.82 -16.07
CA GLY A 6 81.71 -33.46 -17.39
C GLY A 6 82.48 -34.21 -18.47
N ALA A 7 81.90 -34.28 -19.67
CA ALA A 7 82.65 -34.27 -20.93
C ALA A 7 81.73 -33.93 -22.11
N ARG A 8 82.27 -33.09 -22.98
CA ARG A 8 81.71 -32.50 -24.21
C ARG A 8 81.52 -33.55 -25.30
N TRP A 9 80.46 -33.42 -26.11
CA TRP A 9 80.51 -33.62 -27.56
C TRP A 9 79.69 -32.53 -28.24
N LEU A 10 80.38 -31.71 -29.02
CA LEU A 10 79.84 -30.72 -29.94
C LEU A 10 79.45 -31.40 -31.25
N SER A 11 78.60 -30.69 -31.99
CA SER A 11 78.37 -30.75 -33.44
C SER A 11 77.53 -31.89 -34.01
N HIS A 12 76.69 -31.49 -34.98
CA HIS A 12 75.77 -32.24 -35.87
C HIS A 12 74.31 -32.31 -35.39
N GLY A 13 73.49 -31.35 -35.87
CA GLY A 13 72.03 -31.44 -35.73
C GLY A 13 71.22 -30.16 -35.97
N ALA A 14 71.77 -29.12 -36.59
CA ALA A 14 71.07 -27.85 -36.81
C ALA A 14 70.13 -27.82 -38.06
N ILE A 15 69.72 -28.97 -38.60
CA ILE A 15 68.89 -29.04 -39.82
C ILE A 15 67.71 -30.03 -39.63
N ALA A 16 67.05 -29.99 -38.48
CA ALA A 16 65.82 -30.78 -38.23
C ALA A 16 64.76 -30.06 -37.37
N ILE A 17 64.86 -28.74 -37.19
CA ILE A 17 63.93 -27.94 -36.34
C ILE A 17 63.15 -26.90 -37.18
N ILE A 18 63.13 -27.00 -38.51
CA ILE A 18 62.37 -26.09 -39.39
C ILE A 18 61.13 -26.75 -40.02
N LEU A 19 60.87 -28.04 -39.77
CA LEU A 19 59.75 -28.78 -40.38
C LEU A 19 58.67 -29.28 -39.40
N ILE A 20 58.65 -28.82 -38.15
CA ILE A 20 57.60 -29.17 -37.15
C ILE A 20 56.73 -27.94 -36.78
N ALA A 21 56.86 -26.81 -37.47
CA ALA A 21 56.08 -25.59 -37.23
C ALA A 21 54.92 -25.36 -38.21
N ALA A 22 54.60 -26.31 -39.09
CA ALA A 22 53.64 -26.11 -40.19
C ALA A 22 52.36 -26.96 -40.11
N SER A 23 52.02 -27.54 -38.96
CA SER A 23 50.79 -28.36 -38.84
C SER A 23 50.17 -28.26 -37.46
N SER A 24 49.68 -27.07 -37.11
CA SER A 24 48.58 -26.86 -36.16
C SER A 24 48.02 -25.43 -36.24
N MET A 25 47.84 -24.88 -37.45
CA MET A 25 46.75 -23.92 -37.63
C MET A 25 45.47 -24.74 -37.68
N ARG A 26 44.97 -25.12 -36.49
CA ARG A 26 43.58 -25.54 -36.34
C ARG A 26 42.78 -24.32 -36.79
N ALA A 27 42.27 -24.35 -38.01
CA ALA A 27 41.28 -23.39 -38.47
C ALA A 27 40.24 -23.31 -37.34
N ALA A 28 40.01 -22.10 -36.83
CA ALA A 28 38.92 -21.87 -35.90
C ALA A 28 37.68 -22.55 -36.50
N PRO A 29 36.93 -23.36 -35.73
CA PRO A 29 35.73 -23.98 -36.25
C PRO A 29 34.90 -22.90 -36.95
N PRO A 30 34.28 -23.18 -38.11
CA PRO A 30 33.53 -22.18 -38.85
C PRO A 30 32.59 -21.52 -37.86
N LEU A 31 32.83 -20.24 -37.60
CA LEU A 31 32.11 -19.53 -36.56
C LEU A 31 30.63 -19.64 -36.91
N SER A 32 29.87 -20.30 -36.03
CA SER A 32 28.42 -20.39 -36.09
C SER A 32 27.85 -19.01 -36.48
N LYS A 33 26.80 -19.02 -37.31
CA LYS A 33 26.06 -17.80 -37.71
C LYS A 33 25.87 -16.88 -36.49
N VAL A 34 26.12 -15.58 -36.64
CA VAL A 34 26.02 -14.64 -35.53
C VAL A 34 24.55 -14.53 -35.11
N ASP A 35 24.25 -15.06 -33.93
CA ASP A 35 22.92 -14.93 -33.35
C ASP A 35 22.67 -13.55 -32.73
N TYR A 36 21.55 -12.92 -33.09
CA TYR A 36 21.19 -11.59 -32.60
C TYR A 36 20.99 -11.55 -31.07
N ASN A 37 20.32 -12.53 -30.47
CA ASN A 37 20.01 -12.52 -29.04
C ASN A 37 21.23 -12.85 -28.19
N PHE A 38 22.07 -13.79 -28.62
CA PHE A 38 23.21 -14.23 -27.82
C PHE A 38 24.46 -13.37 -28.01
N HIS A 39 24.68 -12.79 -29.20
CA HIS A 39 25.92 -12.07 -29.49
C HIS A 39 25.71 -10.57 -29.70
N VAL A 40 24.66 -10.14 -30.41
CA VAL A 40 24.53 -8.74 -30.86
C VAL A 40 23.80 -7.87 -29.83
N ARG A 41 22.62 -8.32 -29.41
CA ARG A 41 21.74 -7.56 -28.51
C ARG A 41 22.40 -7.24 -27.16
N PRO A 42 23.17 -8.14 -26.52
CA PRO A 42 23.86 -7.80 -25.27
C PRO A 42 24.81 -6.60 -25.46
N ILE A 43 25.56 -6.56 -26.57
CA ILE A 43 26.45 -5.44 -26.91
C ILE A 43 25.64 -4.16 -27.12
N LEU A 44 24.58 -4.20 -27.93
CA LEU A 44 23.76 -3.02 -28.20
C LEU A 44 23.04 -2.50 -26.94
N SER A 45 22.55 -3.41 -26.09
CA SER A 45 21.86 -3.07 -24.85
C SER A 45 22.81 -2.40 -23.87
N ASP A 46 23.99 -2.97 -23.66
CA ASP A 46 24.97 -2.45 -22.70
C ASP A 46 25.65 -1.16 -23.19
N ARG A 47 25.99 -1.09 -24.49
CA ARG A 47 26.81 0.00 -25.04
C ARG A 47 26.01 1.10 -25.72
N CYS A 48 24.80 0.82 -26.23
CA CYS A 48 24.14 1.71 -27.19
C CYS A 48 22.74 2.18 -26.77
N PHE A 49 21.89 1.33 -26.20
CA PHE A 49 20.46 1.63 -26.00
C PHE A 49 20.17 2.77 -25.03
N LEU A 50 21.08 3.09 -24.10
CA LEU A 50 20.95 4.28 -23.27
C LEU A 50 20.77 5.57 -24.11
N CYS A 51 21.46 5.71 -25.25
CA CYS A 51 21.35 6.90 -26.11
C CYS A 51 20.59 6.64 -27.42
N HIS A 52 20.49 5.38 -27.85
CA HIS A 52 19.94 4.99 -29.15
C HIS A 52 18.90 3.88 -29.03
N GLY A 53 18.18 3.82 -27.92
CA GLY A 53 17.18 2.82 -27.60
C GLY A 53 15.78 3.39 -27.37
N PRO A 54 14.91 2.65 -26.66
CA PRO A 54 13.48 2.96 -26.54
C PRO A 54 13.16 4.29 -25.86
N ASP A 55 13.87 4.68 -24.81
CA ASP A 55 13.61 5.92 -24.07
C ASP A 55 13.76 7.17 -24.96
N GLU A 56 12.65 7.85 -25.22
CA GLU A 56 12.61 9.06 -26.05
C GLU A 56 13.35 10.25 -25.43
N ARG A 57 13.35 10.38 -24.10
CA ARG A 57 13.95 11.55 -23.42
C ARG A 57 15.48 11.51 -23.46
N ALA A 58 16.07 10.31 -23.46
CA ALA A 58 17.51 10.11 -23.57
C ALA A 58 18.01 9.99 -25.02
N ARG A 59 17.10 9.89 -26.00
CA ARG A 59 17.43 9.52 -27.39
C ARG A 59 18.22 10.59 -28.12
N LYS A 60 19.37 10.21 -28.68
CA LYS A 60 20.22 11.06 -29.51
C LYS A 60 20.01 10.77 -31.00
N ALA A 61 20.08 11.82 -31.81
CA ALA A 61 19.92 11.78 -33.27
C ALA A 61 18.59 11.17 -33.78
N GLY A 62 17.61 10.98 -32.88
CA GLY A 62 16.38 10.26 -33.17
C GLY A 62 16.63 8.84 -33.70
N LEU A 63 17.75 8.21 -33.33
CA LEU A 63 18.15 6.88 -33.78
C LEU A 63 17.66 5.82 -32.80
N ARG A 64 17.03 4.76 -33.33
CA ARG A 64 16.61 3.56 -32.60
C ARG A 64 17.37 2.36 -33.17
N LEU A 65 18.36 1.87 -32.44
CA LEU A 65 19.12 0.66 -32.78
C LEU A 65 18.43 -0.62 -32.27
N ASP A 66 17.42 -0.49 -31.43
CA ASP A 66 16.57 -1.58 -30.97
C ASP A 66 15.49 -1.96 -32.00
N LEU A 67 15.19 -1.08 -32.96
CA LEU A 67 14.22 -1.30 -34.03
C LEU A 67 14.91 -1.40 -35.39
N ARG A 68 14.75 -2.55 -36.06
CA ARG A 68 15.40 -2.85 -37.34
C ARG A 68 15.09 -1.80 -38.41
N GLU A 69 13.82 -1.49 -38.60
CA GLU A 69 13.34 -0.57 -39.64
C GLU A 69 13.89 0.83 -39.42
N SER A 70 13.97 1.27 -38.15
CA SER A 70 14.52 2.58 -37.81
C SER A 70 16.03 2.66 -38.04
N ALA A 71 16.78 1.64 -37.62
CA ALA A 71 18.22 1.55 -37.83
C ALA A 71 18.59 1.55 -39.33
N ILE A 72 17.79 0.86 -40.15
CA ILE A 72 17.96 0.82 -41.61
C ILE A 72 17.59 2.17 -42.24
N ALA A 73 16.42 2.74 -41.89
CA ALA A 73 15.98 4.02 -42.45
C ALA A 73 16.95 5.17 -42.15
N LYS A 74 17.64 5.14 -41.00
CA LYS A 74 18.69 6.11 -40.64
C LYS A 74 20.04 5.84 -41.31
N GLY A 75 20.19 4.72 -42.01
CA GLY A 75 21.46 4.25 -42.58
C GLY A 75 22.50 3.88 -41.52
N ALA A 76 22.07 3.65 -40.27
CA ALA A 76 22.96 3.19 -39.21
C ALA A 76 23.42 1.76 -39.49
N VAL A 77 22.49 0.94 -39.98
CA VAL A 77 22.72 -0.45 -40.41
C VAL A 77 22.28 -0.62 -41.86
N VAL A 78 23.18 -1.08 -42.71
CA VAL A 78 22.90 -1.43 -44.11
C VAL A 78 23.12 -2.95 -44.26
N PRO A 79 22.04 -3.75 -44.28
CA PRO A 79 22.12 -5.21 -44.41
C PRO A 79 23.04 -5.67 -45.53
N GLY A 80 23.94 -6.60 -45.24
CA GLY A 80 24.92 -7.15 -46.17
C GLY A 80 26.11 -6.23 -46.48
N LYS A 81 26.12 -4.97 -46.01
CA LYS A 81 27.15 -3.97 -46.37
C LYS A 81 27.71 -3.27 -45.12
N PRO A 82 28.59 -3.94 -44.34
CA PRO A 82 29.18 -3.34 -43.14
C PRO A 82 29.93 -2.04 -43.43
N ALA A 83 30.67 -1.96 -44.54
CA ALA A 83 31.41 -0.75 -44.94
C ALA A 83 30.50 0.46 -45.26
N ALA A 84 29.25 0.21 -45.66
CA ALA A 84 28.25 1.26 -45.90
C ALA A 84 27.43 1.63 -44.64
N SER A 85 27.63 0.92 -43.52
CA SER A 85 26.86 1.10 -42.31
C SER A 85 27.50 2.14 -41.39
N LYS A 86 26.80 3.25 -41.12
CA LYS A 86 27.33 4.33 -40.26
C LYS A 86 27.67 3.86 -38.86
N MET A 87 26.99 2.84 -38.34
CA MET A 87 27.30 2.27 -37.02
C MET A 87 28.73 1.75 -36.98
N ILE A 88 29.16 0.97 -37.97
CA ILE A 88 30.53 0.44 -38.04
C ILE A 88 31.53 1.59 -38.13
N ALA A 89 31.29 2.56 -39.01
CA ALA A 89 32.15 3.73 -39.14
C ALA A 89 32.30 4.50 -37.82
N LYS A 90 31.22 4.65 -37.04
CA LYS A 90 31.23 5.37 -35.76
C LYS A 90 31.87 4.58 -34.62
N ILE A 91 31.69 3.26 -34.53
CA ILE A 91 32.33 2.47 -33.46
C ILE A 91 33.84 2.30 -33.68
N THR A 92 34.33 2.41 -34.93
CA THR A 92 35.77 2.36 -35.25
C THR A 92 36.43 3.73 -35.36
N ALA A 93 35.67 4.83 -35.38
CA ALA A 93 36.21 6.18 -35.53
C ALA A 93 37.18 6.54 -34.37
N PRO A 94 38.17 7.41 -34.61
CA PRO A 94 39.00 7.97 -33.56
C PRO A 94 38.33 9.17 -32.86
N GLY A 95 38.79 9.50 -31.65
CA GLY A 95 38.44 10.74 -30.96
C GLY A 95 36.96 10.92 -30.65
N ASP A 96 36.49 12.17 -30.76
CA ASP A 96 35.12 12.58 -30.39
C ASP A 96 34.03 12.03 -31.34
N GLU A 97 34.42 11.55 -32.52
CA GLU A 97 33.51 10.91 -33.45
C GLU A 97 33.19 9.46 -33.09
N ARG A 98 33.96 8.85 -32.19
CA ARG A 98 33.76 7.48 -31.72
C ARG A 98 32.43 7.35 -30.98
N MET A 99 31.73 6.24 -31.24
CA MET A 99 30.58 5.81 -30.45
C MET A 99 30.85 4.46 -29.77
N PRO A 100 30.51 4.28 -28.48
CA PRO A 100 30.08 5.31 -27.53
C PRO A 100 31.15 6.40 -27.35
N PRO A 101 30.75 7.66 -27.06
CA PRO A 101 31.71 8.75 -26.94
C PRO A 101 32.61 8.54 -25.72
N PRO A 102 33.88 8.98 -25.74
CA PRO A 102 34.83 8.75 -24.63
C PRO A 102 34.28 9.13 -23.25
N ARG A 103 33.54 10.25 -23.18
CA ARG A 103 32.87 10.73 -21.95
C ARG A 103 31.83 9.77 -21.36
N SER A 104 31.39 8.74 -22.08
CA SER A 104 30.47 7.73 -21.58
C SER A 104 31.16 6.64 -20.75
N ASN A 105 32.49 6.55 -20.81
CA ASN A 105 33.30 5.46 -20.23
C ASN A 105 32.89 4.05 -20.71
N LEU A 106 32.12 3.96 -21.80
CA LEU A 106 31.77 2.72 -22.46
C LEU A 106 32.68 2.51 -23.66
N HIS A 107 33.19 1.29 -23.82
CA HIS A 107 34.09 0.92 -24.90
C HIS A 107 33.66 -0.42 -25.48
N LEU A 108 33.82 -0.58 -26.79
CA LEU A 108 33.74 -1.88 -27.43
C LEU A 108 35.16 -2.43 -27.61
N ASN A 109 35.34 -3.71 -27.31
CA ASN A 109 36.55 -4.44 -27.65
C ASN A 109 36.51 -4.88 -29.14
N SER A 110 37.64 -5.41 -29.63
CA SER A 110 37.77 -5.84 -31.03
C SER A 110 36.83 -6.99 -31.41
N GLU A 111 36.53 -7.89 -30.48
CA GLU A 111 35.63 -9.02 -30.70
C GLU A 111 34.17 -8.55 -30.84
N GLU A 112 33.72 -7.64 -29.98
CA GLU A 112 32.39 -7.03 -30.04
C GLU A 112 32.17 -6.26 -31.34
N ILE A 113 33.17 -5.48 -31.77
CA ILE A 113 33.12 -4.76 -33.06
C ILE A 113 33.02 -5.76 -34.22
N GLU A 114 33.77 -6.86 -34.16
CA GLU A 114 33.77 -7.90 -35.18
C GLU A 114 32.43 -8.64 -35.23
N ILE A 115 31.81 -8.95 -34.09
CA ILE A 115 30.47 -9.52 -33.98
C ILE A 115 29.45 -8.61 -34.68
N LEU A 116 29.45 -7.31 -34.39
CA LEU A 116 28.55 -6.35 -35.03
C LEU A 116 28.80 -6.25 -36.53
N ARG A 117 30.06 -6.22 -36.96
CA ARG A 117 30.44 -6.17 -38.38
C ARG A 117 29.94 -7.39 -39.13
N ARG A 118 30.14 -8.59 -38.56
CA ARG A 118 29.69 -9.86 -39.15
C ARG A 118 28.19 -9.99 -39.18
N TRP A 119 27.51 -9.64 -38.10
CA TRP A 119 26.05 -9.63 -38.07
C TRP A 119 25.45 -8.77 -39.20
N ILE A 120 26.02 -7.59 -39.46
CA ILE A 120 25.60 -6.76 -40.59
C ILE A 120 25.89 -7.47 -41.93
N ALA A 121 27.08 -8.06 -42.08
CA ALA A 121 27.48 -8.79 -43.30
C ALA A 121 26.52 -9.97 -43.59
N GLU A 122 26.05 -10.63 -42.53
CA GLU A 122 25.09 -11.74 -42.58
C GLU A 122 23.63 -11.29 -42.77
N GLY A 123 23.39 -9.99 -43.00
CA GLY A 123 22.07 -9.43 -43.34
C GLY A 123 21.36 -8.66 -42.22
N ALA A 124 22.02 -8.46 -41.08
CA ALA A 124 21.47 -7.75 -39.91
C ALA A 124 20.07 -8.23 -39.52
N GLU A 125 19.93 -9.54 -39.32
CA GLU A 125 18.68 -10.15 -38.86
C GLU A 125 18.44 -9.76 -37.39
N TYR A 126 17.28 -9.16 -37.10
CA TYR A 126 16.84 -8.88 -35.73
C TYR A 126 15.96 -10.03 -35.25
N LYS A 127 16.07 -10.37 -33.97
CA LYS A 127 15.21 -11.36 -33.32
C LYS A 127 14.50 -10.73 -32.11
N PRO A 128 13.24 -11.10 -31.81
CA PRO A 128 12.61 -10.77 -30.53
C PRO A 128 13.45 -11.29 -29.36
N HIS A 129 13.27 -10.76 -28.14
CA HIS A 129 13.98 -11.34 -26.98
C HIS A 129 13.65 -12.84 -26.87
N TRP A 130 14.64 -13.66 -26.52
CA TRP A 130 14.46 -15.11 -26.45
C TRP A 130 13.37 -15.50 -25.44
N SER A 131 13.22 -14.75 -24.34
CA SER A 131 12.21 -15.03 -23.31
C SER A 131 10.77 -14.68 -23.71
N PHE A 132 10.59 -13.92 -24.79
CA PHE A 132 9.26 -13.56 -25.33
C PHE A 132 8.88 -14.40 -26.54
N GLN A 133 9.66 -15.44 -26.85
CA GLN A 133 9.37 -16.38 -27.93
C GLN A 133 8.83 -17.68 -27.34
N ALA A 134 7.86 -18.27 -28.02
CA ALA A 134 7.42 -19.61 -27.70
C ALA A 134 8.60 -20.58 -27.87
N LEU A 135 8.76 -21.48 -26.90
CA LEU A 135 9.71 -22.59 -27.02
C LEU A 135 9.19 -23.57 -28.08
N PRO A 136 10.07 -24.17 -28.89
CA PRO A 136 9.66 -25.26 -29.77
C PRO A 136 9.31 -26.50 -28.96
N ASP A 137 8.46 -27.37 -29.51
CA ASP A 137 7.99 -28.60 -28.85
C ASP A 137 9.14 -29.56 -28.49
N ALA A 138 10.24 -29.51 -29.23
CA ALA A 138 11.43 -30.30 -28.97
C ALA A 138 12.71 -29.53 -29.37
N ILE A 139 13.78 -29.75 -28.61
CA ILE A 139 15.13 -29.29 -28.93
C ILE A 139 15.99 -30.50 -29.24
N ALA A 140 16.69 -30.47 -30.38
CA ALA A 140 17.64 -31.52 -30.72
C ALA A 140 18.79 -31.56 -29.70
N LEU A 141 19.09 -32.75 -29.19
CA LEU A 141 20.17 -32.92 -28.21
C LEU A 141 21.53 -32.77 -28.90
N PRO A 142 22.48 -32.05 -28.30
CA PRO A 142 23.83 -31.95 -28.83
C PRO A 142 24.49 -33.31 -28.97
N ASP A 143 25.26 -33.49 -30.05
CA ASP A 143 26.17 -34.62 -30.16
C ASP A 143 27.39 -34.35 -29.27
N VAL A 144 27.76 -35.35 -28.47
CA VAL A 144 28.80 -35.24 -27.43
C VAL A 144 29.69 -36.47 -27.51
N LYS A 145 30.99 -36.29 -27.28
CA LYS A 145 31.97 -37.38 -27.43
C LYS A 145 31.80 -38.44 -26.34
N ASP A 146 31.53 -38.03 -25.11
CA ASP A 146 31.34 -38.96 -23.98
C ASP A 146 29.90 -38.99 -23.48
N GLY A 147 29.01 -39.53 -24.32
CA GLY A 147 27.59 -39.68 -23.98
C GLY A 147 27.31 -40.55 -22.73
N ARG A 148 28.30 -41.30 -22.22
CA ARG A 148 28.16 -42.12 -21.01
C ARG A 148 28.15 -41.30 -19.72
N TRP A 149 28.74 -40.10 -19.72
CA TRP A 149 28.68 -39.20 -18.58
C TRP A 149 27.28 -38.59 -18.40
N SER A 150 26.54 -38.43 -19.49
CA SER A 150 25.20 -37.84 -19.47
C SER A 150 24.17 -38.82 -18.88
N ALA A 151 23.68 -38.52 -17.68
CA ALA A 151 22.58 -39.25 -17.03
C ALA A 151 21.21 -38.74 -17.49
N SER A 152 21.13 -37.47 -17.90
CA SER A 152 19.92 -36.82 -18.40
C SER A 152 20.16 -36.12 -19.75
N PRO A 153 19.10 -35.81 -20.52
CA PRO A 153 19.22 -35.02 -21.73
C PRO A 153 19.85 -33.63 -21.51
N LEU A 154 19.67 -33.02 -20.34
CA LEU A 154 20.26 -31.72 -19.99
C LEU A 154 21.79 -31.80 -19.90
N ASP A 155 22.31 -32.92 -19.40
CA ASP A 155 23.75 -33.13 -19.23
C ASP A 155 24.48 -33.09 -20.58
N ARG A 156 23.82 -33.44 -21.68
CA ARG A 156 24.40 -33.34 -23.02
C ARG A 156 24.67 -31.89 -23.43
N PHE A 157 23.83 -30.95 -23.03
CA PHE A 157 24.06 -29.52 -23.28
C PHE A 157 25.25 -28.99 -22.48
N VAL A 158 25.34 -29.39 -21.21
CA VAL A 158 26.48 -29.02 -20.35
C VAL A 158 27.78 -29.62 -20.87
N LEU A 159 27.76 -30.92 -21.24
CA LEU A 159 28.94 -31.60 -21.77
C LEU A 159 29.38 -31.04 -23.11
N ALA A 160 28.44 -30.73 -24.02
CA ALA A 160 28.77 -30.07 -25.29
C ALA A 160 29.50 -28.74 -25.06
N ARG A 161 29.08 -27.96 -24.06
CA ARG A 161 29.76 -26.72 -23.69
C ARG A 161 31.16 -26.98 -23.12
N PHE A 162 31.31 -27.95 -22.21
CA PHE A 162 32.63 -28.33 -21.71
C PHE A 162 33.58 -28.78 -22.83
N GLU A 163 33.12 -29.62 -23.75
CA GLU A 163 33.91 -30.09 -24.87
C GLU A 163 34.32 -28.95 -25.81
N GLN A 164 33.45 -27.96 -26.03
CA GLN A 164 33.74 -26.76 -26.79
C GLN A 164 34.83 -25.90 -26.12
N GLU A 165 34.79 -25.79 -24.80
CA GLU A 165 35.77 -25.04 -24.01
C GLU A 165 37.03 -25.83 -23.67
N GLY A 166 37.11 -27.12 -24.06
CA GLY A 166 38.23 -28.00 -23.72
C GLY A 166 38.26 -28.40 -22.24
N LEU A 167 37.15 -28.24 -21.52
CA LEU A 167 36.97 -28.64 -20.14
C LEU A 167 36.49 -30.10 -20.04
N ARG A 168 36.66 -30.69 -18.86
CA ARG A 168 36.14 -32.02 -18.53
C ARG A 168 35.27 -31.94 -17.27
N PRO A 169 34.21 -32.76 -17.16
CA PRO A 169 33.44 -32.86 -15.94
C PRO A 169 34.31 -33.21 -14.73
N SER A 170 33.95 -32.67 -13.57
CA SER A 170 34.54 -33.05 -12.29
C SER A 170 34.13 -34.47 -11.88
N ALA A 171 34.93 -35.11 -11.03
CA ALA A 171 34.56 -36.39 -10.43
C ALA A 171 33.25 -36.26 -9.62
N PRO A 172 32.43 -37.32 -9.53
CA PRO A 172 31.25 -37.34 -8.67
C PRO A 172 31.61 -37.00 -7.22
N ALA A 173 30.70 -36.33 -6.52
CA ALA A 173 30.86 -36.06 -5.09
C ALA A 173 30.89 -37.37 -4.28
N SER A 174 31.56 -37.34 -3.13
CA SER A 174 31.44 -38.44 -2.15
C SER A 174 29.98 -38.59 -1.69
N ARG A 175 29.61 -39.76 -1.17
CA ARG A 175 28.23 -39.99 -0.68
C ARG A 175 27.89 -39.05 0.48
N GLU A 176 28.88 -38.80 1.34
CA GLU A 176 28.82 -37.89 2.47
C GLU A 176 28.59 -36.45 2.00
N ASP A 177 29.37 -35.98 1.03
CA ASP A 177 29.22 -34.63 0.47
C ASP A 177 27.88 -34.46 -0.23
N TRP A 178 27.46 -35.47 -1.00
CA TRP A 178 26.17 -35.44 -1.68
C TRP A 178 25.02 -35.34 -0.67
N LEU A 179 25.01 -36.21 0.35
CA LEU A 179 23.96 -36.21 1.38
C LEU A 179 23.93 -34.88 2.13
N ARG A 180 25.10 -34.35 2.49
CA ARG A 180 25.20 -33.04 3.14
C ARG A 180 24.58 -31.94 2.28
N ARG A 181 24.98 -31.84 1.01
CA ARG A 181 24.50 -30.80 0.08
C ARG A 181 22.99 -30.87 -0.11
N VAL A 182 22.47 -32.04 -0.49
CA VAL A 182 21.03 -32.20 -0.76
C VAL A 182 20.17 -31.94 0.48
N THR A 183 20.66 -32.26 1.68
CA THR A 183 19.92 -32.01 2.93
C THR A 183 19.88 -30.51 3.25
N PHE A 184 20.99 -29.78 3.06
CA PHE A 184 21.01 -28.32 3.18
C PHE A 184 20.14 -27.63 2.13
N ASP A 185 20.22 -28.07 0.88
CA ASP A 185 19.45 -27.46 -0.22
C ASP A 185 17.95 -27.62 0.02
N LEU A 186 17.51 -28.82 0.41
CA LEU A 186 16.08 -29.10 0.58
C LEU A 186 15.51 -28.69 1.94
N THR A 187 16.31 -28.63 3.01
CA THR A 187 15.77 -28.39 4.38
C THR A 187 16.46 -27.27 5.15
N GLY A 188 17.57 -26.72 4.64
CA GLY A 188 18.37 -25.73 5.34
C GLY A 188 19.17 -26.26 6.52
N LEU A 189 19.12 -27.56 6.80
CA LEU A 189 19.76 -28.21 7.95
C LEU A 189 20.76 -29.29 7.49
N PRO A 190 21.77 -29.62 8.31
CA PRO A 190 22.63 -30.76 8.04
C PRO A 190 21.92 -32.10 8.30
N PRO A 191 22.35 -33.20 7.67
CA PRO A 191 21.88 -34.53 8.04
C PRO A 191 22.37 -34.91 9.45
N THR A 192 21.57 -35.67 10.18
CA THR A 192 21.96 -36.25 11.47
C THR A 192 22.95 -37.42 11.28
N PRO A 193 23.77 -37.76 12.29
CA PRO A 193 24.67 -38.91 12.20
C PRO A 193 23.96 -40.22 11.83
N ALA A 194 22.77 -40.47 12.39
CA ALA A 194 21.98 -41.66 12.07
C ALA A 194 21.51 -41.70 10.60
N GLU A 195 21.16 -40.55 10.03
CA GLU A 195 20.79 -40.46 8.60
C GLU A 195 22.00 -40.67 7.69
N VAL A 196 23.18 -40.20 8.10
CA VAL A 196 24.44 -40.47 7.40
C VAL A 196 24.73 -41.97 7.41
N ASP A 197 24.73 -42.60 8.57
CA ASP A 197 25.00 -44.04 8.71
C ASP A 197 24.00 -44.87 7.89
N ALA A 198 22.71 -44.54 7.96
CA ALA A 198 21.66 -45.22 7.19
C ALA A 198 21.87 -45.06 5.67
N PHE A 199 22.22 -43.87 5.20
CA PHE A 199 22.48 -43.64 3.78
C PHE A 199 23.76 -44.34 3.31
N LEU A 200 24.84 -44.33 4.09
CA LEU A 200 26.08 -45.02 3.73
C LEU A 200 25.91 -46.54 3.71
N ALA A 201 25.04 -47.09 4.57
CA ALA A 201 24.67 -48.50 4.57
C ALA A 201 23.76 -48.90 3.40
N ASP A 202 22.88 -48.02 2.92
CA ASP A 202 21.99 -48.30 1.79
C ASP A 202 22.74 -48.22 0.44
N ARG A 203 23.15 -49.40 -0.06
CA ARG A 203 23.80 -49.56 -1.37
C ARG A 203 22.83 -49.86 -2.51
N SER A 204 21.52 -49.74 -2.29
CA SER A 204 20.54 -49.95 -3.36
C SER A 204 20.57 -48.80 -4.38
N ASP A 205 20.16 -49.09 -5.61
CA ASP A 205 20.04 -48.09 -6.68
C ASP A 205 19.06 -46.95 -6.33
N ALA A 206 18.13 -47.22 -5.40
CA ALA A 206 17.14 -46.27 -4.91
C ALA A 206 17.61 -45.39 -3.75
N ALA A 207 18.84 -45.56 -3.23
CA ALA A 207 19.30 -44.88 -2.01
C ALA A 207 19.17 -43.34 -2.09
N HIS A 208 19.56 -42.73 -3.21
CA HIS A 208 19.45 -41.28 -3.42
C HIS A 208 17.99 -40.82 -3.46
N ALA A 209 17.13 -41.55 -4.19
CA ALA A 209 15.70 -41.22 -4.29
C ALA A 209 14.99 -41.30 -2.94
N LYS A 210 15.26 -42.34 -2.13
CA LYS A 210 14.70 -42.47 -0.77
C LYS A 210 15.09 -41.28 0.12
N VAL A 211 16.32 -40.79 0.02
CA VAL A 211 16.76 -39.59 0.74
C VAL A 211 15.98 -38.37 0.29
N VAL A 212 15.88 -38.13 -1.03
CA VAL A 212 15.14 -36.98 -1.57
C VAL A 212 13.65 -37.05 -1.16
N ASP A 213 12.99 -38.19 -1.31
CA ASP A 213 11.59 -38.38 -0.91
C ASP A 213 11.37 -38.11 0.57
N ARG A 214 12.30 -38.55 1.44
CA ARG A 214 12.27 -38.28 2.87
C ARG A 214 12.40 -36.78 3.17
N LEU A 215 13.31 -36.10 2.47
CA LEU A 215 13.55 -34.67 2.65
C LEU A 215 12.36 -33.83 2.16
N LEU A 216 11.79 -34.15 0.99
CA LEU A 216 10.60 -33.47 0.45
C LEU A 216 9.35 -33.67 1.32
N LYS A 217 9.24 -34.82 2.01
CA LYS A 217 8.14 -35.08 2.98
C LYS A 217 8.35 -34.38 4.33
N SER A 218 9.52 -33.81 4.59
CA SER A 218 9.79 -33.10 5.84
C SER A 218 9.09 -31.74 5.84
N PRO A 219 8.47 -31.31 6.95
CA PRO A 219 7.91 -29.95 7.04
C PRO A 219 8.96 -28.84 6.83
N ARG A 220 10.24 -29.17 7.08
CA ARG A 220 11.38 -28.27 6.88
C ARG A 220 11.60 -27.91 5.42
N PHE A 221 11.11 -28.72 4.48
CA PHE A 221 11.18 -28.41 3.05
C PHE A 221 10.39 -27.15 2.70
N GLY A 222 9.11 -27.10 3.09
CA GLY A 222 8.28 -25.92 2.91
C GLY A 222 8.83 -24.71 3.64
N GLU A 223 9.37 -24.86 4.86
CA GLU A 223 10.03 -23.77 5.59
C GLU A 223 11.23 -23.20 4.82
N ARG A 224 12.12 -24.06 4.30
CA ARG A 224 13.31 -23.65 3.54
C ARG A 224 12.96 -22.91 2.25
N LEU A 225 12.00 -23.41 1.48
CA LEU A 225 11.55 -22.77 0.25
C LEU A 225 10.83 -21.45 0.53
N THR A 226 10.05 -21.39 1.60
CA THR A 226 9.29 -20.19 1.97
C THR A 226 10.23 -19.01 2.21
N MET A 227 11.40 -19.21 2.82
CA MET A 227 12.36 -18.12 3.09
C MET A 227 12.63 -17.22 1.87
N GLU A 228 12.98 -17.80 0.71
CA GLU A 228 13.26 -17.04 -0.52
C GLU A 228 11.98 -16.37 -1.04
N TRP A 229 10.83 -17.05 -0.93
CA TRP A 229 9.55 -16.50 -1.37
C TRP A 229 9.09 -15.32 -0.53
N LEU A 230 9.34 -15.35 0.80
CA LEU A 230 8.99 -14.25 1.70
C LEU A 230 9.74 -12.96 1.32
N ASP A 231 11.00 -13.08 0.94
CA ASP A 231 11.79 -11.93 0.47
C ASP A 231 11.20 -11.33 -0.81
N VAL A 232 10.85 -12.17 -1.79
CA VAL A 232 10.20 -11.76 -3.04
C VAL A 232 8.83 -11.12 -2.78
N ALA A 233 8.05 -11.68 -1.85
CA ALA A 233 6.74 -11.17 -1.46
C ALA A 233 6.82 -9.90 -0.59
N ARG A 234 8.01 -9.57 -0.08
CA ARG A 234 8.30 -8.48 0.87
C ARG A 234 7.55 -8.66 2.19
N TYR A 235 7.49 -9.90 2.66
CA TYR A 235 6.90 -10.21 3.94
C TYR A 235 7.70 -9.56 5.08
N ALA A 236 6.98 -8.96 6.02
CA ALA A 236 7.52 -8.52 7.30
C ALA A 236 6.46 -8.71 8.39
N ASP A 237 6.91 -8.93 9.62
CA ASP A 237 6.03 -8.89 10.80
C ASP A 237 5.73 -7.44 11.27
N SER A 238 6.15 -6.44 10.49
CA SER A 238 5.92 -5.01 10.68
C SER A 238 5.46 -4.31 9.39
N PHE A 239 5.03 -3.06 9.48
CA PHE A 239 4.66 -2.24 8.30
C PHE A 239 5.85 -1.74 7.47
N GLY A 240 7.09 -1.95 7.93
CA GLY A 240 8.31 -1.76 7.14
C GLY A 240 8.60 -0.31 6.75
N TYR A 241 8.10 0.68 7.50
CA TYR A 241 8.27 2.11 7.20
C TYR A 241 8.53 2.94 8.48
N GLN A 242 8.32 4.25 8.43
CA GLN A 242 8.73 5.25 9.45
C GLN A 242 8.52 4.84 10.91
N ALA A 243 7.30 4.49 11.34
CA ALA A 243 7.04 4.02 12.71
C ALA A 243 7.26 2.52 12.92
N ASP A 244 7.41 1.77 11.83
CA ASP A 244 7.64 0.32 11.76
C ASP A 244 6.79 -0.53 12.73
N GLY A 245 5.50 -0.20 12.87
CA GLY A 245 4.63 -0.90 13.81
C GLY A 245 4.35 -2.35 13.40
N ASP A 246 4.07 -3.21 14.39
CA ASP A 246 3.76 -4.63 14.16
C ASP A 246 2.51 -4.85 13.29
N THR A 247 2.56 -5.88 12.44
CA THR A 247 1.42 -6.41 11.70
C THR A 247 1.23 -7.91 11.93
N GLN A 248 0.01 -8.42 11.83
CA GLN A 248 -0.28 -9.86 11.98
C GLN A 248 -0.59 -10.48 10.62
N VAL A 249 0.46 -10.66 9.81
CA VAL A 249 0.39 -11.33 8.51
C VAL A 249 0.98 -12.73 8.52
N TRP A 250 1.51 -13.19 9.67
CA TRP A 250 2.03 -14.55 9.85
C TRP A 250 1.08 -15.68 9.39
N PRO A 251 -0.27 -15.58 9.43
CA PRO A 251 -1.11 -16.64 8.88
C PRO A 251 -0.91 -16.84 7.38
N TRP A 252 -0.57 -15.78 6.65
CA TRP A 252 -0.23 -15.88 5.23
C TRP A 252 1.13 -16.58 5.02
N ARG A 253 2.14 -16.29 5.85
CA ARG A 253 3.42 -17.01 5.84
C ARG A 253 3.21 -18.50 6.08
N ASP A 254 2.43 -18.85 7.10
CA ASP A 254 2.14 -20.25 7.44
C ASP A 254 1.36 -20.93 6.30
N TRP A 255 0.49 -20.19 5.61
CA TRP A 255 -0.15 -20.68 4.39
C TRP A 255 0.85 -20.97 3.28
N VAL A 256 1.85 -20.11 3.04
CA VAL A 256 2.91 -20.37 2.04
C VAL A 256 3.71 -21.63 2.37
N ILE A 257 4.11 -21.80 3.64
CA ILE A 257 4.82 -23.02 4.11
C ILE A 257 3.97 -24.26 3.83
N SER A 258 2.68 -24.18 4.14
CA SER A 258 1.73 -25.25 3.89
C SER A 258 1.56 -25.56 2.39
N ALA A 259 1.46 -24.53 1.55
CA ALA A 259 1.31 -24.67 0.10
C ALA A 259 2.50 -25.41 -0.53
N PHE A 260 3.74 -25.08 -0.12
CA PHE A 260 4.92 -25.81 -0.58
C PHE A 260 4.97 -27.25 -0.09
N ASN A 261 4.68 -27.49 1.20
CA ASN A 261 4.67 -28.85 1.76
C ASN A 261 3.59 -29.75 1.15
N GLN A 262 2.48 -29.17 0.70
CA GLN A 262 1.41 -29.88 -0.01
C GLN A 262 1.67 -30.03 -1.51
N ASN A 263 2.78 -29.46 -2.01
CA ASN A 263 3.11 -29.40 -3.44
C ASN A 263 1.95 -28.82 -4.27
N LEU A 264 1.40 -27.68 -3.82
CA LEU A 264 0.34 -26.98 -4.53
C LEU A 264 0.81 -26.66 -5.96
N PRO A 265 0.03 -27.01 -7.02
CA PRO A 265 0.41 -26.71 -8.39
C PRO A 265 0.71 -25.22 -8.59
N PHE A 266 1.79 -24.93 -9.32
CA PHE A 266 2.30 -23.56 -9.45
C PHE A 266 1.26 -22.59 -10.03
N ASP A 267 0.47 -23.04 -11.00
CA ASP A 267 -0.64 -22.26 -11.58
C ASP A 267 -1.68 -21.87 -10.52
N GLN A 268 -2.02 -22.77 -9.60
CA GLN A 268 -2.92 -22.48 -8.48
C GLN A 268 -2.26 -21.59 -7.44
N PHE A 269 -1.00 -21.85 -7.08
CA PHE A 269 -0.24 -21.03 -6.14
C PHE A 269 -0.15 -19.55 -6.57
N VAL A 270 0.10 -19.31 -7.86
CA VAL A 270 0.10 -17.97 -8.45
C VAL A 270 -1.32 -17.38 -8.45
N THR A 271 -2.30 -18.14 -8.95
CA THR A 271 -3.68 -17.67 -9.08
C THR A 271 -4.28 -17.25 -7.74
N TRP A 272 -4.08 -18.03 -6.68
CA TRP A 272 -4.64 -17.73 -5.35
C TRP A 272 -4.00 -16.48 -4.73
N GLN A 273 -2.71 -16.25 -4.97
CA GLN A 273 -2.02 -15.05 -4.47
C GLN A 273 -2.41 -13.77 -5.20
N ILE A 274 -2.73 -13.84 -6.49
CA ILE A 274 -3.11 -12.67 -7.28
C ILE A 274 -4.62 -12.38 -7.22
N ALA A 275 -5.45 -13.42 -7.23
CA ALA A 275 -6.90 -13.30 -7.44
C ALA A 275 -7.73 -14.36 -6.67
N GLY A 276 -7.20 -14.92 -5.59
CA GLY A 276 -7.88 -15.94 -4.80
C GLY A 276 -9.22 -15.48 -4.21
N ASP A 277 -9.33 -14.21 -3.83
CA ASP A 277 -10.58 -13.59 -3.36
C ASP A 277 -11.63 -13.36 -4.46
N LEU A 278 -11.20 -13.30 -5.72
CA LEU A 278 -12.06 -13.15 -6.91
C LEU A 278 -12.58 -14.48 -7.44
N LEU A 279 -12.12 -15.62 -6.91
CA LEU A 279 -12.62 -16.93 -7.32
C LEU A 279 -14.10 -17.10 -6.94
N PRO A 280 -14.92 -17.74 -7.79
CA PRO A 280 -16.29 -18.08 -7.45
C PRO A 280 -16.34 -18.92 -6.16
N ASN A 281 -17.11 -18.47 -5.17
CA ASN A 281 -17.21 -19.13 -3.86
C ASN A 281 -15.85 -19.32 -3.15
N ALA A 282 -14.93 -18.36 -3.32
CA ALA A 282 -13.59 -18.41 -2.74
C ALA A 282 -13.60 -18.84 -1.27
N THR A 283 -12.81 -19.88 -0.98
CA THR A 283 -12.58 -20.38 0.38
C THR A 283 -11.83 -19.34 1.21
N ARG A 284 -11.79 -19.53 2.54
CA ARG A 284 -11.00 -18.66 3.42
C ARG A 284 -9.51 -18.72 3.07
N GLU A 285 -9.01 -19.89 2.72
CA GLU A 285 -7.61 -20.09 2.34
C GLU A 285 -7.27 -19.36 1.04
N GLN A 286 -8.13 -19.43 0.03
CA GLN A 286 -7.94 -18.68 -1.23
C GLN A 286 -7.94 -17.17 -0.99
N LYS A 287 -8.84 -16.67 -0.12
CA LYS A 287 -8.84 -15.25 0.28
C LYS A 287 -7.60 -14.86 1.09
N LEU A 288 -7.12 -15.74 1.95
CA LEU A 288 -5.90 -15.54 2.74
C LEU A 288 -4.69 -15.42 1.82
N ALA A 289 -4.56 -16.31 0.84
CA ALA A 289 -3.47 -16.30 -0.14
C ALA A 289 -3.31 -14.94 -0.84
N THR A 290 -4.43 -14.27 -1.15
CA THR A 290 -4.43 -12.95 -1.81
C THR A 290 -3.85 -11.82 -0.96
N ALA A 291 -3.55 -12.08 0.33
CA ALA A 291 -2.79 -11.14 1.15
C ALA A 291 -1.39 -10.83 0.60
N PHE A 292 -0.85 -11.60 -0.35
CA PHE A 292 0.33 -11.25 -1.15
C PHE A 292 0.26 -9.80 -1.70
N CYS A 293 -0.90 -9.40 -2.21
CA CYS A 293 -1.15 -8.05 -2.73
C CYS A 293 -1.21 -6.95 -1.63
N ARG A 294 -1.03 -7.31 -0.36
CA ARG A 294 -1.21 -6.47 0.82
C ARG A 294 0.02 -6.42 1.74
N LEU A 295 1.14 -7.02 1.31
CA LEU A 295 2.41 -7.04 2.05
C LEU A 295 3.28 -5.78 1.81
N HIS A 296 2.75 -4.79 1.10
CA HIS A 296 3.47 -3.54 0.86
C HIS A 296 3.62 -2.72 2.14
N ARG A 297 4.62 -1.85 2.14
CA ARG A 297 4.87 -0.92 3.25
C ARG A 297 3.69 0.04 3.43
N MET A 298 3.48 0.49 4.67
CA MET A 298 2.47 1.51 5.00
C MET A 298 3.02 2.50 6.02
N THR A 299 2.50 3.73 5.99
CA THR A 299 2.80 4.78 6.98
C THR A 299 1.61 5.03 7.91
N ASN A 300 1.90 5.55 9.11
CA ASN A 300 0.94 6.17 10.02
C ASN A 300 1.38 7.59 10.44
N GLU A 301 2.37 8.18 9.75
CA GLU A 301 2.90 9.49 10.09
C GLU A 301 1.84 10.59 9.88
N GLY A 302 1.69 11.46 10.88
CA GLY A 302 0.83 12.62 10.79
C GLY A 302 1.24 13.54 9.64
N GLY A 303 0.27 13.96 8.82
CA GLY A 303 0.50 14.78 7.63
C GLY A 303 0.75 13.99 6.34
N SER A 304 0.83 12.66 6.40
CA SER A 304 0.84 11.80 5.22
C SER A 304 -0.43 12.02 4.39
N ILE A 305 -0.31 12.05 3.06
CA ILE A 305 -1.45 12.17 2.15
C ILE A 305 -1.96 10.76 1.83
N PRO A 306 -3.17 10.36 2.25
CA PRO A 306 -3.65 8.99 2.07
C PRO A 306 -3.70 8.56 0.60
N GLU A 307 -4.14 9.46 -0.29
CA GLU A 307 -4.20 9.18 -1.73
C GLU A 307 -2.81 8.94 -2.36
N GLU A 308 -1.77 9.62 -1.88
CA GLU A 308 -0.39 9.37 -2.33
C GLU A 308 0.03 7.94 -1.97
N TRP A 309 -0.19 7.55 -0.72
CA TRP A 309 0.15 6.21 -0.23
C TRP A 309 -0.70 5.10 -0.83
N ARG A 310 -1.96 5.38 -1.16
CA ARG A 310 -2.82 4.46 -1.92
C ARG A 310 -2.24 4.21 -3.31
N LEU A 311 -1.75 5.26 -4.00
CA LEU A 311 -1.08 5.12 -5.30
C LEU A 311 0.29 4.43 -5.19
N GLU A 312 1.06 4.67 -4.12
CA GLU A 312 2.30 3.92 -3.86
C GLU A 312 2.02 2.42 -3.64
N SER A 313 0.92 2.08 -2.95
CA SER A 313 0.49 0.70 -2.75
C SER A 313 0.14 0.01 -4.08
N VAL A 314 -0.50 0.74 -5.01
CA VAL A 314 -0.76 0.24 -6.38
C VAL A 314 0.54 0.05 -7.15
N ALA A 315 1.46 1.03 -7.10
CA ALA A 315 2.76 0.93 -7.77
C ALA A 315 3.57 -0.27 -7.24
N ASP A 316 3.57 -0.46 -5.92
CA ASP A 316 4.22 -1.56 -5.25
C ASP A 316 3.73 -2.94 -5.76
N ARG A 317 2.41 -3.11 -5.94
CA ARG A 317 1.83 -4.35 -6.51
C ARG A 317 2.25 -4.58 -7.95
N VAL A 318 2.31 -3.52 -8.76
CA VAL A 318 2.78 -3.61 -10.15
C VAL A 318 4.23 -4.08 -10.20
N HIS A 319 5.09 -3.47 -9.38
CA HIS A 319 6.52 -3.77 -9.33
C HIS A 319 6.79 -5.20 -8.88
N THR A 320 6.13 -5.64 -7.82
CA THR A 320 6.32 -7.00 -7.31
C THR A 320 5.65 -8.03 -8.19
N PHE A 321 4.50 -7.76 -8.80
CA PHE A 321 3.96 -8.67 -9.81
C PHE A 321 4.94 -8.85 -10.98
N GLY A 322 5.49 -7.75 -11.50
CA GLY A 322 6.49 -7.78 -12.57
C GLY A 322 7.72 -8.58 -12.17
N THR A 323 8.28 -8.31 -10.99
CA THR A 323 9.50 -8.97 -10.53
C THR A 323 9.27 -10.43 -10.16
N ALA A 324 8.23 -10.74 -9.38
CA ALA A 324 7.99 -12.06 -8.81
C ALA A 324 7.47 -13.07 -9.85
N PHE A 325 6.60 -12.66 -10.78
CA PHE A 325 5.94 -13.59 -11.70
C PHE A 325 6.39 -13.45 -13.15
N LEU A 326 6.82 -12.26 -13.58
CA LEU A 326 7.29 -12.05 -14.95
C LEU A 326 8.82 -12.05 -15.08
N GLY A 327 9.54 -11.86 -13.96
CA GLY A 327 10.98 -11.60 -13.99
C GLY A 327 11.35 -10.30 -14.71
N LEU A 328 10.44 -9.30 -14.69
CA LEU A 328 10.59 -8.02 -15.38
C LEU A 328 10.57 -6.85 -14.39
N THR A 329 11.50 -5.91 -14.54
CA THR A 329 11.53 -4.67 -13.77
C THR A 329 10.62 -3.62 -14.41
N LEU A 330 9.50 -3.32 -13.76
CA LEU A 330 8.49 -2.37 -14.27
C LEU A 330 8.67 -0.94 -13.72
N GLU A 331 9.55 -0.75 -12.75
CA GLU A 331 9.75 0.48 -12.00
C GLU A 331 10.13 1.67 -12.89
N CYS A 332 11.04 1.46 -13.85
CA CYS A 332 11.44 2.51 -14.79
C CYS A 332 10.25 3.00 -15.63
N SER A 333 9.34 2.07 -15.98
CA SER A 333 8.16 2.36 -16.79
C SER A 333 7.15 3.27 -16.11
N ARG A 334 7.31 3.56 -14.82
CA ARG A 334 6.46 4.52 -14.10
C ARG A 334 6.58 5.95 -14.66
N CYS A 335 7.77 6.34 -15.12
CA CYS A 335 8.09 7.74 -15.46
C CYS A 335 8.43 7.96 -16.95
N HIS A 336 8.86 6.92 -17.65
CA HIS A 336 9.25 6.92 -19.07
C HIS A 336 9.17 5.49 -19.61
N ASP A 337 9.21 5.27 -20.93
CA ASP A 337 9.29 3.91 -21.48
C ASP A 337 10.56 3.20 -20.99
N HIS A 338 10.48 1.89 -20.73
CA HIS A 338 11.60 1.13 -20.19
C HIS A 338 12.84 1.25 -21.09
N LYS A 339 14.02 1.30 -20.48
CA LYS A 339 15.26 1.70 -21.15
C LYS A 339 15.84 0.64 -22.10
N TYR A 340 15.53 -0.63 -21.86
CA TYR A 340 16.10 -1.77 -22.58
C TYR A 340 15.05 -2.78 -23.04
N ASP A 341 14.10 -3.09 -22.16
CA ASP A 341 12.95 -3.94 -22.48
C ASP A 341 11.84 -3.22 -23.25
N PRO A 342 11.06 -3.96 -24.07
CA PRO A 342 9.99 -3.41 -24.90
C PRO A 342 8.71 -3.14 -24.09
N LEU A 343 8.84 -2.40 -22.98
CA LEU A 343 7.76 -2.08 -22.05
C LEU A 343 7.54 -0.58 -22.06
N THR A 344 6.33 -0.15 -22.40
CA THR A 344 5.99 1.27 -22.43
C THR A 344 5.45 1.74 -21.09
N MET A 345 5.50 3.06 -20.87
CA MET A 345 4.81 3.69 -19.75
C MET A 345 3.29 3.45 -19.82
N ARG A 346 2.73 3.29 -21.03
CA ARG A 346 1.32 2.93 -21.21
C ARG A 346 1.01 1.54 -20.66
N ASP A 347 1.90 0.57 -20.88
CA ASP A 347 1.74 -0.80 -20.36
C ASP A 347 1.75 -0.79 -18.83
N TYR A 348 2.67 -0.02 -18.23
CA TYR A 348 2.75 0.17 -16.78
C TYR A 348 1.44 0.69 -16.17
N TYR A 349 0.87 1.77 -16.72
CA TYR A 349 -0.37 2.33 -16.20
C TYR A 349 -1.61 1.49 -16.55
N SER A 350 -1.57 0.71 -17.64
CA SER A 350 -2.62 -0.26 -17.97
C SER A 350 -2.64 -1.41 -16.95
N LEU A 351 -1.48 -1.93 -16.57
CA LEU A 351 -1.36 -2.92 -15.50
C LEU A 351 -1.69 -2.33 -14.12
N SER A 352 -1.30 -1.08 -13.86
CA SER A 352 -1.68 -0.36 -12.63
C SER A 352 -3.20 -0.30 -12.45
N ALA A 353 -3.97 -0.15 -13.54
CA ALA A 353 -5.43 -0.12 -13.47
C ALA A 353 -6.03 -1.42 -12.92
N PHE A 354 -5.39 -2.58 -13.14
CA PHE A 354 -5.81 -3.86 -12.58
C PHE A 354 -5.70 -3.88 -11.05
N PHE A 355 -4.56 -3.44 -10.51
CA PHE A 355 -4.29 -3.39 -9.07
C PHE A 355 -4.94 -2.19 -8.36
N ASN A 356 -5.46 -1.22 -9.12
CA ASN A 356 -6.15 -0.03 -8.61
C ASN A 356 -7.66 -0.29 -8.36
N SER A 357 -7.99 -1.45 -7.79
CA SER A 357 -9.37 -1.90 -7.57
C SER A 357 -9.67 -2.26 -6.11
N ILE A 358 -8.66 -2.21 -5.24
CA ILE A 358 -8.77 -2.53 -3.81
C ILE A 358 -9.29 -1.29 -3.05
N ASP A 359 -10.34 -1.48 -2.26
CA ASP A 359 -10.93 -0.45 -1.39
C ASP A 359 -10.09 -0.26 -0.12
N GLU A 360 -9.06 0.58 -0.20
CA GLU A 360 -8.12 0.84 0.89
C GLU A 360 -7.79 2.33 1.05
N TRP A 361 -7.37 2.69 2.26
CA TRP A 361 -7.09 4.07 2.63
C TRP A 361 -5.67 4.53 2.27
N GLY A 362 -4.70 3.61 2.19
CA GLY A 362 -3.29 3.90 1.93
C GLY A 362 -2.43 4.09 3.19
N THR A 363 -3.03 4.44 4.33
CA THR A 363 -2.32 4.54 5.63
C THR A 363 -2.92 3.62 6.68
N TYR A 364 -2.19 3.41 7.78
CA TYR A 364 -2.70 2.77 8.99
C TYR A 364 -2.72 3.76 10.16
N ASP A 365 -3.48 3.44 11.20
CA ASP A 365 -3.55 4.25 12.43
C ASP A 365 -2.46 3.79 13.41
N ASN A 366 -2.57 2.57 13.93
CA ASN A 366 -1.60 1.94 14.81
C ASN A 366 -1.65 0.41 14.71
N SER A 367 -0.67 -0.27 15.31
CA SER A 367 -0.51 -1.73 15.26
C SER A 367 -1.65 -2.55 15.87
N ALA A 368 -2.54 -1.93 16.65
CA ALA A 368 -3.72 -2.59 17.17
C ALA A 368 -4.82 -2.77 16.11
N PHE A 369 -4.77 -2.01 15.02
CA PHE A 369 -5.73 -2.07 13.92
C PHE A 369 -5.14 -2.76 12.69
N ARG A 370 -5.97 -3.56 12.03
CA ARG A 370 -5.63 -4.18 10.75
C ARG A 370 -6.19 -3.31 9.62
N PRO A 371 -5.36 -2.79 8.70
CA PRO A 371 -5.83 -1.96 7.59
C PRO A 371 -6.86 -2.70 6.74
N THR A 372 -7.93 -2.02 6.34
CA THR A 372 -9.02 -2.61 5.54
C THR A 372 -8.66 -2.74 4.05
N PRO A 373 -9.24 -3.73 3.32
CA PRO A 373 -10.03 -4.86 3.81
C PRO A 373 -9.25 -5.82 4.71
N THR A 374 -9.95 -6.42 5.68
CA THR A 374 -9.40 -7.40 6.62
C THR A 374 -10.15 -8.73 6.53
N LEU A 375 -9.41 -9.83 6.66
CA LEU A 375 -9.97 -11.17 6.73
C LEU A 375 -10.02 -11.61 8.19
N LEU A 376 -11.20 -11.96 8.68
CA LEU A 376 -11.33 -12.59 10.00
C LEU A 376 -10.83 -14.03 9.93
N LEU A 377 -9.92 -14.38 10.84
CA LEU A 377 -9.39 -15.73 11.03
C LEU A 377 -9.76 -16.28 12.42
N PRO A 378 -11.06 -16.50 12.71
CA PRO A 378 -11.49 -17.02 14.00
C PRO A 378 -11.09 -18.48 14.19
N SER A 379 -10.85 -18.88 15.44
CA SER A 379 -10.78 -20.29 15.82
C SER A 379 -12.15 -20.98 15.71
N PRO A 380 -12.22 -22.32 15.66
CA PRO A 380 -13.50 -23.04 15.59
C PRO A 380 -14.49 -22.68 16.71
N ASP A 381 -14.00 -22.40 17.91
CA ASP A 381 -14.87 -21.98 19.03
C ASP A 381 -15.32 -20.52 18.92
N GLN A 382 -14.45 -19.66 18.38
CA GLN A 382 -14.83 -18.29 18.03
C GLN A 382 -15.88 -18.28 16.92
N GLU A 383 -15.78 -19.15 15.91
CA GLU A 383 -16.80 -19.29 14.86
C GLU A 383 -18.16 -19.67 15.43
N LYS A 384 -18.21 -20.68 16.30
CA LYS A 384 -19.44 -21.08 17.00
C LYS A 384 -20.04 -19.91 17.78
N THR A 385 -19.19 -19.18 18.49
CA THR A 385 -19.61 -18.02 19.28
C THR A 385 -20.15 -16.89 18.39
N ILE A 386 -19.45 -16.56 17.30
CA ILE A 386 -19.87 -15.55 16.33
C ILE A 386 -21.20 -15.95 15.70
N ALA A 387 -21.37 -17.21 15.31
CA ALA A 387 -22.61 -17.71 14.73
C ALA A 387 -23.79 -17.63 15.72
N ALA A 388 -23.57 -18.00 16.99
CA ALA A 388 -24.58 -17.90 18.04
C ALA A 388 -24.99 -16.44 18.29
N LEU A 389 -24.02 -15.53 18.42
CA LEU A 389 -24.28 -14.10 18.61
C LEU A 389 -24.94 -13.46 17.40
N ALA A 390 -24.57 -13.87 16.17
CA ALA A 390 -25.21 -13.39 14.95
C ALA A 390 -26.68 -13.82 14.88
N LYS A 391 -26.99 -15.06 15.30
CA LYS A 391 -28.36 -15.53 15.42
C LYS A 391 -29.15 -14.73 16.46
N GLU A 392 -28.58 -14.55 17.65
CA GLU A 392 -29.22 -13.73 18.70
C GLU A 392 -29.47 -12.30 18.21
N ALA A 393 -28.50 -11.69 17.53
CA ALA A 393 -28.64 -10.36 16.96
C ALA A 393 -29.80 -10.30 15.95
N ALA A 394 -29.88 -11.27 15.03
CA ALA A 394 -30.95 -11.37 14.04
C ALA A 394 -32.33 -11.52 14.71
N ASP A 395 -32.43 -12.36 15.76
CA ASP A 395 -33.66 -12.55 16.52
C ASP A 395 -34.10 -11.26 17.23
N LYS A 396 -33.16 -10.53 17.84
CA LYS A 396 -33.43 -9.23 18.48
C LYS A 396 -33.79 -8.15 17.47
N GLU A 397 -33.18 -8.14 16.29
CA GLU A 397 -33.53 -7.22 15.21
C GLU A 397 -34.94 -7.51 14.68
N ALA A 398 -35.31 -8.77 14.48
CA ALA A 398 -36.66 -9.16 14.09
C ALA A 398 -37.70 -8.75 15.16
N GLN A 399 -37.37 -8.92 16.44
CA GLN A 399 -38.20 -8.46 17.55
C GLN A 399 -38.35 -6.93 17.55
N LEU A 400 -37.26 -6.18 17.34
CA LEU A 400 -37.29 -4.73 17.24
C LEU A 400 -38.17 -4.27 16.07
N GLN A 401 -38.03 -4.88 14.90
CA GLN A 401 -38.87 -4.57 13.73
C GLN A 401 -40.35 -4.84 14.00
N THR A 402 -40.67 -5.91 14.71
CA THR A 402 -42.04 -6.21 15.14
C THR A 402 -42.59 -5.13 16.07
N LEU A 403 -41.81 -4.74 17.08
CA LEU A 403 -42.19 -3.67 18.02
C LEU A 403 -42.35 -2.30 17.33
N MET A 404 -41.53 -2.01 16.32
CA MET A 404 -41.63 -0.76 15.55
C MET A 404 -42.87 -0.70 14.66
N ARG A 405 -43.37 -1.85 14.19
CA ARG A 405 -44.60 -1.95 13.38
C ARG A 405 -45.87 -1.86 14.22
N ASP A 406 -45.80 -2.17 15.52
CA ASP A 406 -46.93 -2.12 16.43
C ASP A 406 -47.25 -0.69 16.92
N SER A 407 -47.64 0.18 15.97
CA SER A 407 -47.98 1.59 16.26
C SER A 407 -49.20 1.72 17.18
N LYS A 408 -50.08 0.72 17.21
CA LYS A 408 -51.33 0.73 17.99
C LYS A 408 -51.06 0.77 19.48
N ARG A 409 -50.15 -0.08 19.97
CA ARG A 409 -49.74 -0.10 21.39
C ARG A 409 -49.18 1.25 21.85
N PHE A 410 -48.45 1.92 20.97
CA PHE A 410 -47.85 3.23 21.21
C PHE A 410 -48.85 4.38 21.19
N ASP A 411 -49.84 4.31 20.29
CA ASP A 411 -50.92 5.29 20.19
C ASP A 411 -51.95 5.13 21.33
N GLU A 412 -52.20 3.91 21.79
CA GLU A 412 -53.01 3.61 22.97
C GLU A 412 -52.32 4.10 24.26
N TRP A 413 -51.01 3.83 24.41
CA TRP A 413 -50.22 4.39 25.50
C TRP A 413 -50.27 5.93 25.52
N LEU A 414 -50.14 6.58 24.36
CA LEU A 414 -50.21 8.04 24.28
C LEU A 414 -51.55 8.60 24.70
N LYS A 415 -52.65 7.96 24.28
CA LYS A 415 -54.00 8.38 24.68
C LYS A 415 -54.18 8.26 26.19
N SER A 416 -53.52 7.31 26.84
CA SER A 416 -53.52 7.14 28.30
C SER A 416 -52.53 8.05 29.05
N ALA A 417 -51.55 8.61 28.36
CA ALA A 417 -50.55 9.51 28.93
C ALA A 417 -51.17 10.91 29.18
N ARG A 418 -51.84 11.07 30.34
CA ARG A 418 -52.20 12.39 30.87
C ARG A 418 -50.94 13.25 30.99
N SER A 419 -51.12 14.57 30.97
CA SER A 419 -50.12 15.66 31.05
C SER A 419 -49.17 15.58 32.25
N HIS A 420 -48.42 14.49 32.34
CA HIS A 420 -47.26 14.35 33.18
C HIS A 420 -46.19 15.23 32.54
N LYS A 421 -45.61 16.16 33.30
CA LYS A 421 -44.24 16.61 32.98
C LYS A 421 -43.41 15.33 33.04
N PRO A 422 -42.93 14.81 31.91
CA PRO A 422 -42.22 13.55 31.96
C PRO A 422 -40.95 13.80 32.78
N GLU A 423 -40.82 13.14 33.93
CA GLU A 423 -39.49 12.94 34.48
C GLU A 423 -38.71 12.21 33.39
N LEU A 424 -37.60 12.80 32.98
CA LEU A 424 -36.73 12.25 31.95
C LEU A 424 -35.62 11.48 32.67
N PRO A 425 -35.80 10.17 32.96
CA PRO A 425 -34.73 9.37 33.53
C PRO A 425 -33.50 9.44 32.61
N GLY A 426 -32.33 9.72 33.20
CA GLY A 426 -31.07 9.88 32.47
C GLY A 426 -30.75 11.29 31.96
N LEU A 427 -31.51 12.32 32.38
CA LEU A 427 -31.10 13.71 32.14
C LEU A 427 -29.78 13.99 32.88
N VAL A 428 -28.69 14.14 32.12
CA VAL A 428 -27.34 14.40 32.67
C VAL A 428 -26.90 15.85 32.48
N GLY A 429 -27.59 16.59 31.61
CA GLY A 429 -27.37 18.01 31.38
C GLY A 429 -28.66 18.77 31.11
N HIS A 430 -28.92 19.83 31.86
CA HIS A 430 -29.95 20.81 31.53
C HIS A 430 -29.36 22.20 31.72
N TYR A 431 -29.15 22.90 30.61
CA TYR A 431 -28.46 24.17 30.56
C TYR A 431 -29.42 25.23 30.02
N PRO A 432 -30.05 26.02 30.92
CA PRO A 432 -30.94 27.08 30.51
C PRO A 432 -30.23 28.14 29.67
N LEU A 433 -28.94 28.39 29.96
CA LEU A 433 -28.15 29.49 29.39
C LEU A 433 -28.82 30.87 29.59
N ASP A 434 -29.65 30.98 30.64
CA ASP A 434 -30.41 32.18 30.96
C ASP A 434 -29.59 33.20 31.77
N ASP A 435 -28.60 32.72 32.54
CA ASP A 435 -27.77 33.51 33.43
C ASP A 435 -26.35 32.90 33.56
N ARG A 436 -25.32 33.71 33.82
CA ARG A 436 -23.91 33.31 33.89
C ARG A 436 -23.24 33.83 35.17
N LYS A 437 -22.53 32.93 35.88
CA LYS A 437 -21.66 33.28 37.02
C LYS A 437 -20.20 33.23 36.56
N GLY A 438 -19.61 34.39 36.29
CA GLY A 438 -18.25 34.47 35.74
C GLY A 438 -18.20 33.86 34.33
N ASN A 439 -17.53 32.72 34.16
CA ASN A 439 -17.49 31.95 32.91
C ASN A 439 -18.37 30.68 32.94
N GLN A 440 -19.20 30.50 33.98
CA GLN A 440 -19.96 29.27 34.22
C GLN A 440 -21.47 29.44 34.02
N PHE A 441 -22.10 28.38 33.50
CA PHE A 441 -23.55 28.23 33.43
C PHE A 441 -23.99 27.06 34.30
N ASP A 442 -25.07 27.28 35.06
CA ASP A 442 -25.65 26.26 35.92
C ASP A 442 -26.19 25.08 35.10
N ASN A 443 -25.93 23.87 35.59
CA ASN A 443 -26.54 22.64 35.09
C ASN A 443 -27.65 22.23 36.07
N LEU A 444 -28.92 22.41 35.67
CA LEU A 444 -30.05 22.06 36.53
C LEU A 444 -30.26 20.54 36.69
N ALA A 445 -29.61 19.72 35.86
CA ALA A 445 -29.64 18.26 35.98
C ALA A 445 -28.53 17.70 36.89
N ASN A 446 -27.38 18.38 36.95
CA ASN A 446 -26.26 18.00 37.81
C ASN A 446 -25.39 19.21 38.16
N ALA A 447 -25.62 19.79 39.34
CA ALA A 447 -24.90 20.98 39.81
C ALA A 447 -23.37 20.80 39.90
N LYS A 448 -22.85 19.56 39.96
CA LYS A 448 -21.41 19.28 39.98
C LYS A 448 -20.75 19.32 38.58
N ALA A 449 -21.53 19.52 37.53
CA ALA A 449 -21.08 19.58 36.14
C ALA A 449 -21.58 20.85 35.43
N PRO A 450 -21.12 22.06 35.85
CA PRO A 450 -21.48 23.30 35.17
C PRO A 450 -20.87 23.33 33.76
N ALA A 451 -21.50 24.10 32.86
CA ALA A 451 -20.87 24.41 31.58
C ALA A 451 -19.93 25.60 31.74
N THR A 452 -18.89 25.67 30.93
CA THR A 452 -18.00 26.83 30.88
C THR A 452 -18.01 27.45 29.49
N SER A 453 -17.91 28.75 29.40
CA SER A 453 -17.79 29.48 28.13
C SER A 453 -16.97 30.73 28.36
N SER A 454 -16.20 31.13 27.35
CA SER A 454 -15.50 32.41 27.33
C SER A 454 -16.44 33.56 27.65
N THR A 455 -15.92 34.58 28.35
CA THR A 455 -16.68 35.78 28.68
C THR A 455 -17.04 36.61 27.45
N SER A 456 -16.31 36.41 26.34
CA SER A 456 -16.55 36.98 25.01
C SER A 456 -17.88 36.55 24.40
N ASN A 457 -18.38 35.35 24.74
CA ASN A 457 -19.72 34.94 24.36
C ASN A 457 -20.75 35.69 25.23
N VAL A 458 -21.79 36.23 24.61
CA VAL A 458 -22.75 37.13 25.27
C VAL A 458 -24.16 36.55 25.30
N LEU A 459 -24.92 36.86 26.33
CA LEU A 459 -26.34 36.49 26.40
C LEU A 459 -27.19 37.45 25.56
N VAL A 460 -28.08 36.89 24.75
CA VAL A 460 -29.03 37.62 23.91
C VAL A 460 -30.43 37.02 24.08
N PRO A 461 -31.52 37.75 23.79
CA PRO A 461 -32.87 37.18 23.86
C PRO A 461 -33.02 35.90 23.03
N GLY A 462 -33.48 34.82 23.69
CA GLY A 462 -33.62 33.47 23.13
C GLY A 462 -35.04 33.15 22.63
N LYS A 463 -35.25 31.92 22.15
CA LYS A 463 -36.60 31.39 21.85
C LYS A 463 -37.45 31.27 23.12
N SER A 464 -36.80 30.95 24.23
CA SER A 464 -37.34 30.92 25.59
C SER A 464 -36.22 31.34 26.52
N GLY A 465 -36.40 32.45 27.25
CA GLY A 465 -35.36 33.03 28.11
C GLY A 465 -34.27 33.77 27.32
N GLN A 466 -33.02 33.62 27.73
CA GLN A 466 -31.84 34.09 27.00
C GLN A 466 -31.25 32.97 26.14
N ALA A 467 -30.28 33.33 25.32
CA ALA A 467 -29.50 32.45 24.47
C ALA A 467 -28.03 32.86 24.55
N LEU A 468 -27.13 31.89 24.55
CA LEU A 468 -25.71 32.17 24.41
C LEU A 468 -25.39 32.48 22.94
N ARG A 469 -24.91 33.69 22.67
CA ARG A 469 -24.39 34.10 21.37
C ARG A 469 -22.88 33.86 21.30
N PHE A 470 -22.49 32.96 20.39
CA PHE A 470 -21.09 32.63 20.14
C PHE A 470 -20.37 33.72 19.34
N THR A 471 -19.07 33.86 19.55
CA THR A 471 -18.17 34.72 18.74
C THR A 471 -17.69 34.01 17.46
N GLY A 472 -17.66 32.68 17.47
CA GLY A 472 -17.12 31.83 16.40
C GLY A 472 -15.85 31.10 16.82
N ASP A 473 -14.97 31.77 17.58
CA ASP A 473 -13.69 31.22 18.04
C ASP A 473 -13.75 30.70 19.49
N ASP A 474 -14.73 31.15 20.27
CA ASP A 474 -14.90 30.76 21.67
C ASP A 474 -15.98 29.68 21.84
N PRO A 475 -15.64 28.41 22.18
CA PRO A 475 -16.63 27.38 22.42
C PRO A 475 -17.29 27.49 23.81
N ALA A 476 -18.43 26.83 23.97
CA ALA A 476 -18.97 26.47 25.27
C ALA A 476 -18.66 24.98 25.54
N ASN A 477 -18.01 24.71 26.67
CA ASN A 477 -17.60 23.38 27.10
C ASN A 477 -18.59 22.82 28.11
N PHE A 478 -19.13 21.64 27.81
CA PHE A 478 -20.10 20.93 28.64
C PHE A 478 -19.46 19.70 29.28
N SER A 479 -18.43 19.95 30.10
CA SER A 479 -17.65 18.92 30.77
C SER A 479 -18.55 17.99 31.61
N ASN A 480 -18.26 16.68 31.56
CA ASN A 480 -18.98 15.63 32.31
C ASN A 480 -20.44 15.34 31.91
N VAL A 481 -20.96 15.95 30.84
CA VAL A 481 -22.32 15.66 30.33
C VAL A 481 -22.29 14.60 29.23
N LEU A 482 -21.41 14.81 28.25
CA LEU A 482 -21.07 13.82 27.23
C LEU A 482 -19.85 12.98 27.62
N GLY A 483 -19.28 13.24 28.81
CA GLY A 483 -18.01 12.70 29.32
C GLY A 483 -17.84 11.19 29.22
N SER A 484 -18.95 10.45 29.09
CA SER A 484 -19.02 8.99 29.17
C SER A 484 -19.92 8.35 28.12
N VAL A 485 -20.35 9.08 27.06
CA VAL A 485 -21.20 8.51 26.00
C VAL A 485 -20.34 7.74 24.99
N GLU A 486 -20.40 6.42 25.10
CA GLU A 486 -19.79 5.48 24.15
C GLU A 486 -20.62 5.35 22.86
N ARG A 487 -20.02 4.86 21.76
CA ARG A 487 -20.68 4.70 20.44
C ARG A 487 -22.02 3.95 20.47
N TRP A 488 -22.17 3.03 21.42
CA TRP A 488 -23.32 2.15 21.58
C TRP A 488 -24.34 2.69 22.60
N GLN A 489 -23.98 3.75 23.32
CA GLN A 489 -24.86 4.36 24.30
C GLN A 489 -25.80 5.34 23.59
N PRO A 490 -27.12 5.08 23.61
CA PRO A 490 -28.07 5.99 23.00
C PRO A 490 -28.08 7.31 23.77
N PHE A 491 -28.05 8.42 23.04
CA PHE A 491 -28.18 9.76 23.62
C PHE A 491 -29.13 10.63 22.80
N THR A 492 -29.68 11.64 23.47
CA THR A 492 -30.50 12.68 22.84
C THR A 492 -29.99 14.05 23.26
N ALA A 493 -29.73 14.92 22.29
CA ALA A 493 -29.48 16.34 22.51
C ALA A 493 -30.60 17.15 21.87
N SER A 494 -31.18 18.09 22.63
CA SER A 494 -32.20 19.02 22.14
C SER A 494 -31.80 20.46 22.41
N PHE A 495 -32.01 21.32 21.42
CA PHE A 495 -31.78 22.74 21.58
C PHE A 495 -32.53 23.59 20.56
N TRP A 496 -32.75 24.85 20.90
CA TRP A 496 -33.19 25.87 19.94
C TRP A 496 -31.98 26.59 19.38
N LEU A 497 -31.91 26.67 18.05
CA LEU A 497 -30.78 27.25 17.33
C LEU A 497 -31.26 28.43 16.48
N HIS A 498 -30.57 29.57 16.63
CA HIS A 498 -30.69 30.72 15.75
C HIS A 498 -29.42 30.87 14.89
N LEU A 499 -29.59 30.69 13.57
CA LEU A 499 -28.53 30.89 12.59
C LEU A 499 -28.71 32.25 11.89
N PRO A 500 -27.70 33.13 11.90
CA PRO A 500 -27.72 34.34 11.10
C PRO A 500 -27.57 34.00 9.62
N ARG A 501 -28.37 34.61 8.75
CA ARG A 501 -28.10 34.57 7.30
C ARG A 501 -26.84 35.40 7.00
N PRO A 502 -25.89 34.92 6.18
CA PRO A 502 -25.94 33.76 5.28
C PRO A 502 -24.98 32.61 5.71
N MET A 503 -25.05 32.13 6.95
CA MET A 503 -24.23 31.00 7.38
C MET A 503 -24.57 29.74 6.56
N LYS A 504 -23.62 29.26 5.75
CA LYS A 504 -23.79 28.09 4.85
C LYS A 504 -23.24 26.80 5.44
N GLU A 505 -22.19 26.90 6.26
CA GLU A 505 -21.48 25.76 6.84
C GLU A 505 -21.00 26.11 8.26
N GLY A 506 -20.91 25.11 9.14
CA GLY A 506 -20.36 25.29 10.48
C GLY A 506 -20.66 24.13 11.43
N ILE A 507 -19.78 23.93 12.42
CA ILE A 507 -19.97 22.90 13.45
C ILE A 507 -20.86 23.46 14.57
N VAL A 508 -21.96 22.77 14.88
CA VAL A 508 -22.93 23.20 15.90
C VAL A 508 -22.57 22.63 17.26
N PHE A 509 -22.23 21.34 17.31
CA PHE A 509 -21.60 20.71 18.47
C PHE A 509 -20.74 19.55 17.99
N HIS A 510 -19.61 19.32 18.64
CA HIS A 510 -18.77 18.16 18.35
C HIS A 510 -18.19 17.58 19.64
N ARG A 511 -17.98 16.26 19.62
CA ARG A 511 -17.07 15.53 20.50
C ARG A 511 -16.31 14.57 19.59
N GLN A 512 -15.16 15.03 19.12
CA GLN A 512 -14.23 14.25 18.31
C GLN A 512 -12.85 14.32 18.96
N SER A 513 -12.15 13.19 19.04
CA SER A 513 -10.72 13.18 19.35
C SER A 513 -9.92 13.06 18.05
N GLY A 514 -9.31 14.16 17.62
CA GLY A 514 -8.27 14.23 16.59
C GLY A 514 -8.67 13.84 15.15
N THR A 515 -8.11 14.56 14.18
CA THR A 515 -8.03 14.09 12.77
C THR A 515 -7.02 12.96 12.58
N ASP A 516 -6.16 12.76 13.59
CA ASP A 516 -4.89 12.03 13.47
C ASP A 516 -4.96 10.62 14.04
N THR A 517 -6.05 10.29 14.75
CA THR A 517 -6.27 9.02 15.46
C THR A 517 -7.53 8.29 14.99
N GLY A 518 -8.08 8.68 13.84
CA GLY A 518 -9.40 8.24 13.38
C GLY A 518 -10.54 8.97 14.11
N PHE A 519 -11.61 9.28 13.37
CA PHE A 519 -12.74 10.00 13.92
C PHE A 519 -13.46 9.17 15.01
N HIS A 520 -13.34 9.58 16.27
CA HIS A 520 -14.06 8.97 17.40
C HIS A 520 -15.09 9.94 17.99
N GLY A 521 -16.38 9.58 17.91
CA GLY A 521 -17.46 10.30 18.62
C GLY A 521 -18.58 10.78 17.70
N ALA A 522 -19.17 11.93 18.04
CA ALA A 522 -20.35 12.48 17.35
C ALA A 522 -20.19 13.98 17.09
N GLU A 523 -20.63 14.41 15.90
CA GLU A 523 -20.63 15.80 15.47
C GLU A 523 -21.94 16.14 14.76
N LEU A 524 -22.55 17.26 15.12
CA LEU A 524 -23.61 17.87 14.32
C LEU A 524 -23.05 19.07 13.56
N ALA A 525 -23.05 18.97 12.23
CA ALA A 525 -22.62 20.01 11.31
C ALA A 525 -23.80 20.61 10.55
N LEU A 526 -23.72 21.91 10.25
CA LEU A 526 -24.51 22.57 9.23
C LEU A 526 -23.74 22.49 7.91
N THR A 527 -24.40 22.04 6.86
CA THR A 527 -23.87 21.99 5.49
C THR A 527 -24.79 22.77 4.56
N THR A 528 -24.34 23.00 3.32
CA THR A 528 -25.15 23.62 2.26
C THR A 528 -26.47 22.88 1.97
N GLY A 529 -26.58 21.60 2.36
CA GLY A 529 -27.79 20.77 2.24
C GLY A 529 -28.65 20.65 3.50
N GLY A 530 -28.27 21.29 4.61
CA GLY A 530 -28.95 21.21 5.91
C GLY A 530 -28.07 20.62 7.02
N PHE A 531 -28.68 20.25 8.15
CA PHE A 531 -27.96 19.64 9.28
C PHE A 531 -27.62 18.18 9.00
N VAL A 532 -26.36 17.82 9.25
CA VAL A 532 -25.83 16.46 9.12
C VAL A 532 -25.26 16.02 10.47
N LEU A 533 -25.64 14.83 10.91
CA LEU A 533 -25.05 14.19 12.08
C LEU A 533 -24.01 13.17 11.62
N HIS A 534 -22.74 13.44 11.93
CA HIS A 534 -21.66 12.49 11.73
C HIS A 534 -21.47 11.68 13.01
N SER A 535 -21.61 10.35 12.90
CA SER A 535 -21.17 9.41 13.93
C SER A 535 -20.08 8.54 13.34
N CYS A 536 -18.86 8.65 13.85
CA CYS A 536 -17.72 7.93 13.31
C CYS A 536 -17.24 6.85 14.28
N ALA A 537 -16.89 5.70 13.70
CA ALA A 537 -16.21 4.62 14.39
C ALA A 537 -14.84 4.42 13.75
N SER A 538 -13.80 4.28 14.58
CA SER A 538 -12.75 3.31 14.27
C SER A 538 -13.36 1.91 14.51
N GLY A 539 -13.29 0.99 13.55
CA GLY A 539 -13.60 -0.42 13.77
C GLY A 539 -12.38 -1.30 13.53
N PRO A 540 -12.29 -2.52 14.10
CA PRO A 540 -13.00 -3.09 15.24
C PRO A 540 -12.08 -3.18 16.48
N ALA A 541 -12.48 -2.58 17.60
CA ALA A 541 -11.95 -2.97 18.90
C ALA A 541 -12.55 -4.34 19.29
N MET A 542 -11.70 -5.36 19.40
CA MET A 542 -11.98 -6.54 20.23
C MET A 542 -12.16 -6.10 21.70
N PRO A 543 -12.92 -6.84 22.52
CA PRO A 543 -13.22 -6.43 23.89
C PRO A 543 -11.93 -6.39 24.75
N PRO A 544 -11.87 -5.52 25.78
CA PRO A 544 -10.71 -5.40 26.66
C PRO A 544 -10.44 -6.72 27.41
N PRO A 545 -9.19 -6.97 27.85
CA PRO A 545 -8.85 -8.20 28.55
C PRO A 545 -9.69 -8.33 29.82
N PHE A 546 -10.26 -9.52 30.04
CA PHE A 546 -10.89 -9.90 31.30
C PHE A 546 -9.94 -9.59 32.47
N ARG A 547 -10.29 -8.61 33.30
CA ARG A 547 -9.75 -8.53 34.66
C ARG A 547 -10.33 -9.69 35.44
N ARG A 548 -9.53 -10.74 35.68
CA ARG A 548 -9.82 -11.71 36.73
C ARG A 548 -9.76 -10.99 38.08
N SER A 549 -10.91 -10.79 38.71
CA SER A 549 -10.99 -10.56 40.14
C SER A 549 -11.18 -11.90 40.85
N SER A 550 -10.30 -12.15 41.82
CA SER A 550 -10.33 -13.19 42.87
C SER A 550 -9.39 -14.40 42.66
N PRO A 551 -8.73 -14.87 43.75
CA PRO A 551 -7.53 -15.71 43.69
C PRO A 551 -7.87 -17.20 43.55
N CYS A 552 -7.07 -17.94 42.80
CA CYS A 552 -7.08 -19.41 42.81
C CYS A 552 -6.01 -19.91 43.81
N PRO A 553 -6.29 -20.98 44.59
CA PRO A 553 -5.41 -21.41 45.68
C PRO A 553 -4.17 -22.15 45.19
N ARG A 554 -3.13 -22.09 46.03
CA ARG A 554 -1.84 -22.76 45.89
C ARG A 554 -2.00 -24.27 45.68
N ILE A 555 -1.26 -24.81 44.72
CA ILE A 555 -0.76 -26.19 44.76
C ILE A 555 0.77 -26.09 44.78
N ALA A 556 1.36 -26.76 45.77
CA ALA A 556 2.78 -26.83 46.04
C ALA A 556 3.52 -27.68 44.99
N GLY A 557 4.76 -27.27 44.69
CA GLY A 557 5.70 -28.03 43.87
C GLY A 557 7.08 -27.36 43.94
N SER A 558 8.05 -28.08 44.45
CA SER A 558 9.35 -27.67 44.98
C SER A 558 10.49 -27.51 43.94
N MET A 559 11.57 -26.84 44.40
CA MET A 559 12.98 -26.87 43.90
C MET A 559 13.28 -26.05 42.62
N SER A 560 14.40 -25.32 42.47
CA SER A 560 15.57 -25.04 43.31
C SER A 560 16.39 -23.85 42.75
N SER A 561 16.89 -22.99 43.65
CA SER A 561 18.20 -22.30 43.66
C SER A 561 18.72 -21.42 42.49
N ARG A 562 18.69 -20.08 42.74
CA ARG A 562 19.79 -19.05 42.70
C ARG A 562 20.59 -18.75 41.39
N PRO A 563 21.28 -17.58 41.28
CA PRO A 563 20.87 -16.22 41.65
C PRO A 563 21.26 -15.12 40.59
N THR A 564 20.73 -13.93 40.84
CA THR A 564 20.95 -12.60 40.24
C THR A 564 22.39 -12.06 40.26
N MET A 565 22.73 -11.22 39.26
CA MET A 565 23.68 -10.11 39.39
C MET A 565 23.22 -8.87 38.59
N ALA A 566 23.19 -7.71 39.28
CA ALA A 566 23.62 -6.33 38.91
C ALA A 566 23.07 -5.67 37.62
N GLN A 567 22.90 -4.35 37.44
CA GLN A 567 23.11 -3.07 38.16
C GLN A 567 22.34 -2.00 37.31
N ALA A 568 21.53 -1.10 37.87
CA ALA A 568 21.84 0.31 38.20
C ALA A 568 22.42 1.20 37.07
N GLY A 569 21.76 2.35 36.80
CA GLY A 569 22.32 3.51 36.07
C GLY A 569 21.30 4.19 35.13
N GLN A 570 20.43 5.08 35.62
CA GLN A 570 20.59 6.55 35.69
C GLN A 570 20.31 7.33 34.39
N THR A 571 19.25 8.13 34.49
CA THR A 571 18.80 9.25 33.68
C THR A 571 19.76 10.45 33.75
N VAL A 572 20.02 11.13 32.62
CA VAL A 572 20.41 12.56 32.60
C VAL A 572 19.89 13.25 31.32
N CYS A 573 19.18 14.38 31.52
CA CYS A 573 18.80 15.39 30.53
C CYS A 573 19.96 16.36 30.23
N GLY A 574 20.01 16.92 29.01
CA GLY A 574 20.84 18.09 28.71
C GLY A 574 20.44 18.80 27.40
N CYS A 575 19.96 20.03 27.51
CA CYS A 575 19.77 21.01 26.43
C CYS A 575 20.85 22.10 26.52
N THR A 576 21.37 22.60 25.38
CA THR A 576 21.76 24.01 25.04
C THR A 576 22.43 24.07 23.65
N SER A 577 21.83 24.75 22.64
CA SER A 577 22.23 26.04 21.97
C SER A 577 23.62 26.06 21.29
N THR A 578 23.93 26.60 20.09
CA THR A 578 23.34 27.62 19.19
C THR A 578 24.22 27.77 17.91
N ALA A 579 23.63 28.30 16.82
CA ALA A 579 24.17 29.32 15.89
C ALA A 579 24.40 29.00 14.38
N ASN A 580 23.84 29.92 13.58
CA ASN A 580 24.22 30.46 12.26
C ASN A 580 23.48 30.09 10.96
N ARG A 581 22.90 31.16 10.37
CA ARG A 581 22.24 31.40 9.06
C ARG A 581 23.31 31.86 8.02
N PRO A 582 23.08 31.92 6.68
CA PRO A 582 22.06 32.84 6.09
C PRO A 582 21.43 32.53 4.69
N SER A 583 20.19 33.05 4.53
CA SER A 583 19.63 33.87 3.44
C SER A 583 19.31 33.34 2.01
N THR A 584 17.99 33.37 1.72
CA THR A 584 17.24 33.92 0.54
C THR A 584 17.73 33.75 -0.90
N LYS A 585 16.81 33.30 -1.79
CA LYS A 585 16.46 33.98 -3.07
C LYS A 585 15.18 33.41 -3.70
N SER A 586 14.18 34.29 -3.83
CA SER A 586 12.98 34.10 -4.66
C SER A 586 13.28 34.48 -6.12
N PHE A 587 12.70 33.76 -7.07
CA PHE A 587 12.62 34.14 -8.47
C PHE A 587 11.16 34.06 -8.94
N ALA A 588 10.67 35.17 -9.49
CA ALA A 588 9.45 35.26 -10.28
C ALA A 588 9.81 36.01 -11.57
N ILE A 589 9.33 35.57 -12.74
CA ILE A 589 9.01 36.40 -13.91
C ILE A 589 8.14 35.58 -14.90
N ARG A 590 6.93 36.13 -15.13
CA ARG A 590 6.10 36.28 -16.34
C ARG A 590 6.09 35.21 -17.44
N SER A 591 4.87 34.88 -17.90
CA SER A 591 4.39 35.30 -19.24
C SER A 591 2.86 35.16 -19.39
N ALA A 592 2.29 36.10 -20.15
CA ALA A 592 0.87 36.39 -20.33
C ALA A 592 0.29 35.80 -21.63
N ARG A 593 -1.05 35.82 -21.76
CA ARG A 593 -1.92 36.12 -22.94
C ARG A 593 -3.26 35.36 -22.84
N ILE A 594 -4.45 35.77 -23.33
CA ILE A 594 -5.09 37.01 -23.83
C ILE A 594 -6.59 36.66 -24.08
N CYS A 595 -7.47 37.67 -24.14
CA CYS A 595 -8.86 37.72 -24.70
C CYS A 595 -10.05 37.33 -23.80
N LYS A 596 -11.20 38.04 -23.78
CA LYS A 596 -11.61 39.41 -24.16
C LYS A 596 -13.11 39.57 -23.78
N ALA A 597 -13.50 40.79 -23.37
CA ALA A 597 -14.77 41.49 -23.66
C ALA A 597 -16.09 41.06 -22.94
N THR A 598 -17.04 41.92 -22.54
CA THR A 598 -17.20 43.41 -22.39
C THR A 598 -18.59 43.72 -21.76
N SER A 599 -18.76 45.00 -21.35
CA SER A 599 -19.97 45.82 -21.11
C SER A 599 -20.52 45.85 -19.68
N ALA A 600 -20.40 46.91 -18.85
CA ALA A 600 -20.56 48.38 -18.96
C ALA A 600 -21.97 48.89 -18.61
N MET A 601 -22.09 49.70 -17.55
CA MET A 601 -22.59 51.10 -17.57
C MET A 601 -22.67 51.70 -16.14
N ALA A 602 -22.36 53.00 -16.03
CA ALA A 602 -22.31 53.88 -14.86
C ALA A 602 -23.25 55.11 -15.14
N PRO A 603 -23.24 56.24 -14.39
CA PRO A 603 -23.54 56.52 -12.97
C PRO A 603 -24.48 57.76 -12.70
N ALA A 604 -24.94 57.91 -11.43
CA ALA A 604 -25.26 59.16 -10.63
C ALA A 604 -26.34 60.18 -11.14
N PRO A 605 -26.80 61.22 -10.38
CA PRO A 605 -26.39 61.74 -9.04
C PRO A 605 -27.50 62.24 -8.05
N ALA A 606 -27.03 62.51 -6.82
CA ALA A 606 -27.34 63.58 -5.83
C ALA A 606 -28.77 64.12 -5.54
N GLY A 607 -29.11 64.16 -4.23
CA GLY A 607 -30.12 65.08 -3.68
C GLY A 607 -30.62 64.70 -2.28
N SER A 608 -30.13 65.38 -1.25
CA SER A 608 -30.72 65.45 0.11
C SER A 608 -31.00 66.93 0.42
N PRO A 609 -32.12 67.30 1.07
CA PRO A 609 -32.06 67.46 2.54
C PRO A 609 -33.36 67.22 3.35
N SER A 610 -33.10 67.01 4.66
CA SER A 610 -33.86 67.33 5.90
C SER A 610 -35.27 66.75 6.21
N ALA A 611 -35.26 65.88 7.23
CA ALA A 611 -36.02 65.90 8.50
C ALA A 611 -37.53 66.21 8.51
N ASN A 612 -38.37 65.20 8.76
CA ASN A 612 -38.92 64.87 10.09
C ASN A 612 -39.97 63.75 9.98
N ASP A 613 -40.10 63.00 11.06
CA ASP A 613 -41.20 62.10 11.40
C ASP A 613 -41.48 60.91 10.48
N PHE A 614 -40.84 59.78 10.75
CA PHE A 614 -41.53 58.49 10.61
C PHE A 614 -40.97 57.46 11.60
N VAL A 615 -41.81 57.10 12.56
CA VAL A 615 -41.66 55.92 13.43
C VAL A 615 -41.51 54.67 12.56
N PRO A 616 -40.44 53.85 12.67
CA PRO A 616 -40.41 52.56 12.00
C PRO A 616 -41.05 51.47 12.88
N PRO A 617 -41.81 50.54 12.26
CA PRO A 617 -42.67 49.60 12.94
C PRO A 617 -41.92 48.37 13.49
N ALA A 618 -42.57 47.75 14.47
CA ALA A 618 -42.42 46.42 15.03
C ALA A 618 -41.41 45.45 14.38
N SER A 619 -40.47 44.98 15.22
CA SER A 619 -39.85 43.65 15.27
C SER A 619 -39.90 42.79 13.99
N LYS A 620 -38.77 42.71 13.27
CA LYS A 620 -38.50 41.58 12.36
C LYS A 620 -38.55 40.28 13.17
N ALA A 621 -39.46 39.37 12.81
CA ALA A 621 -39.59 38.07 13.46
C ALA A 621 -38.26 37.30 13.39
N VAL A 622 -37.66 37.02 14.54
CA VAL A 622 -36.46 36.19 14.68
C VAL A 622 -36.86 34.72 14.45
N CYS A 623 -36.34 34.10 13.41
CA CYS A 623 -36.66 32.71 13.07
C CYS A 623 -35.80 31.75 13.91
N TRP A 624 -36.44 30.93 14.75
CA TRP A 624 -35.80 29.94 15.61
C TRP A 624 -36.13 28.53 15.13
N THR A 625 -35.12 27.68 15.01
CA THR A 625 -35.30 26.29 14.60
C THR A 625 -35.12 25.37 15.82
N ARG A 626 -36.05 24.42 16.02
CA ARG A 626 -35.89 23.37 17.04
C ARG A 626 -35.06 22.25 16.44
N CYS A 627 -33.89 22.01 17.01
CA CYS A 627 -33.06 20.86 16.65
C CYS A 627 -33.21 19.81 17.75
N ALA A 628 -33.60 18.60 17.37
CA ALA A 628 -33.54 17.43 18.24
C ALA A 628 -32.73 16.37 17.52
N CYS A 629 -31.57 16.04 18.08
CA CYS A 629 -30.69 15.00 17.59
C CYS A 629 -30.82 13.79 18.52
N SER A 630 -31.11 12.62 17.97
CA SER A 630 -31.16 11.37 18.72
C SER A 630 -30.43 10.30 17.95
N ILE A 631 -29.44 9.68 18.58
CA ILE A 631 -28.86 8.43 18.07
C ILE A 631 -29.62 7.30 18.73
N ALA A 632 -30.61 6.75 18.01
CA ALA A 632 -31.13 5.43 18.31
C ALA A 632 -30.18 4.41 17.67
N ARG A 633 -29.94 3.30 18.38
CA ARG A 633 -29.10 2.16 17.95
C ARG A 633 -29.15 1.98 16.43
N PHE A 634 -28.06 2.28 15.72
CA PHE A 634 -27.99 2.08 14.27
C PHE A 634 -27.91 0.56 13.99
N PRO A 635 -28.82 -0.02 13.18
CA PRO A 635 -28.53 -1.30 12.54
C PRO A 635 -27.41 -1.09 11.50
N PRO A 636 -26.61 -2.12 11.18
CA PRO A 636 -25.67 -2.01 10.07
C PRO A 636 -26.47 -1.92 8.77
N LEU A 637 -26.50 -0.77 8.09
CA LEU A 637 -27.18 -0.66 6.81
C LEU A 637 -26.33 -0.01 5.73
N LYS A 638 -26.32 -0.74 4.61
CA LYS A 638 -25.90 -0.31 3.27
C LYS A 638 -26.86 0.77 2.77
N SER A 639 -26.28 1.81 2.16
CA SER A 639 -26.90 2.82 1.27
C SER A 639 -27.60 4.04 1.89
N ASN A 640 -27.41 5.16 1.17
CA ASN A 640 -27.63 6.54 1.56
C ASN A 640 -29.10 7.01 1.44
N THR A 641 -29.44 7.96 2.32
CA THR A 641 -30.54 8.95 2.25
C THR A 641 -31.87 8.53 2.88
N PHE A 642 -32.24 9.12 4.03
CA PHE A 642 -33.65 9.28 4.44
C PHE A 642 -33.88 10.57 5.27
N LEU A 643 -35.02 11.21 5.01
CA LEU A 643 -35.56 12.41 5.64
C LEU A 643 -35.82 12.22 7.15
N MET A 644 -35.46 13.24 7.93
CA MET A 644 -35.76 13.37 9.36
C MET A 644 -37.27 13.59 9.60
N ALA A 645 -37.93 12.63 10.25
CA ALA A 645 -39.07 12.87 11.14
C ALA A 645 -39.38 11.63 11.99
N VAL A 646 -38.85 11.50 13.22
CA VAL A 646 -39.45 10.59 14.22
C VAL A 646 -39.28 11.13 15.65
N ARG A 647 -40.43 11.37 16.31
CA ARG A 647 -40.56 11.54 17.77
C ARG A 647 -40.43 10.17 18.43
N SER A 648 -39.49 9.99 19.37
CA SER A 648 -39.36 8.75 20.14
C SER A 648 -40.25 8.75 21.39
N ARG A 649 -40.85 7.60 21.68
CA ARG A 649 -41.75 7.32 22.82
C ARG A 649 -41.43 5.89 23.26
N THR A 650 -40.52 5.79 24.22
CA THR A 650 -40.24 4.62 25.06
C THR A 650 -39.46 5.15 26.26
N PRO A 651 -39.66 4.64 27.49
CA PRO A 651 -38.83 5.02 28.63
C PRO A 651 -37.49 4.29 28.51
N TRP A 652 -36.41 5.05 28.35
CA TRP A 652 -35.05 4.52 28.22
C TRP A 652 -34.36 4.55 29.59
N PRO A 653 -33.88 3.42 30.14
CA PRO A 653 -33.27 3.42 31.47
C PRO A 653 -31.90 4.11 31.57
N ARG A 654 -31.25 4.49 30.46
CA ARG A 654 -29.92 5.14 30.46
C ARG A 654 -29.65 5.98 29.19
N ALA A 655 -30.61 6.79 28.75
CA ALA A 655 -30.35 7.74 27.66
C ALA A 655 -29.80 9.04 28.24
N ILE A 656 -28.56 9.39 27.91
CA ILE A 656 -27.98 10.69 28.25
C ILE A 656 -28.74 11.77 27.49
N ARG A 657 -29.45 12.63 28.23
CA ARG A 657 -30.22 13.74 27.66
C ARG A 657 -29.58 15.07 28.01
N ILE A 658 -29.45 15.92 27.00
CA ILE A 658 -28.93 17.29 27.12
C ILE A 658 -29.93 18.25 26.51
N ASP A 659 -30.42 19.19 27.31
CA ASP A 659 -31.32 20.25 26.84
C ASP A 659 -30.63 21.61 26.98
N PHE A 660 -30.38 22.29 25.86
CA PHE A 660 -29.96 23.69 25.82
C PHE A 660 -31.15 24.53 25.41
N ARG A 661 -31.60 25.48 26.22
CA ARG A 661 -32.84 26.19 25.88
C ARG A 661 -32.73 27.04 24.63
N SER A 662 -31.65 27.78 24.41
CA SER A 662 -31.44 28.56 23.16
C SER A 662 -29.96 28.87 22.91
N ILE A 663 -29.48 28.77 21.66
CA ILE A 663 -28.15 29.18 21.22
C ILE A 663 -28.20 30.01 19.93
N THR A 664 -27.31 30.99 19.79
CA THR A 664 -27.26 31.92 18.65
C THR A 664 -25.85 32.04 18.10
N PHE A 665 -25.70 32.07 16.76
CA PHE A 665 -24.41 32.37 16.12
C PHE A 665 -24.31 33.87 15.73
N PRO A 666 -23.10 34.43 15.57
CA PRO A 666 -22.91 35.86 15.31
C PRO A 666 -23.24 36.21 13.85
N ARG A 667 -23.84 37.39 13.60
CA ARG A 667 -23.96 37.94 12.23
C ARG A 667 -22.55 38.14 11.67
N SER A 668 -22.29 37.67 10.45
CA SER A 668 -21.02 37.92 9.77
C SER A 668 -20.85 39.43 9.52
N THR A 669 -20.15 40.12 10.41
CA THR A 669 -19.50 41.37 10.06
C THR A 669 -18.20 41.00 9.38
N GLN A 670 -18.00 41.47 8.14
CA GLN A 670 -16.73 41.39 7.45
C GLN A 670 -15.60 41.87 8.38
N ASN A 671 -14.85 40.91 8.88
CA ASN A 671 -13.43 40.99 9.16
C ASN A 671 -12.91 39.55 9.10
N ALA A 672 -12.87 39.04 7.87
CA ALA A 672 -12.02 37.92 7.53
C ALA A 672 -10.56 38.39 7.65
N ARG A 673 -9.96 38.21 8.83
CA ARG A 673 -8.52 38.05 8.96
C ARG A 673 -8.26 36.97 10.01
N SER A 674 -7.50 35.97 9.56
CA SER A 674 -7.17 34.68 10.19
C SER A 674 -8.29 33.64 10.12
N GLY A 675 -8.14 32.68 9.21
CA GLY A 675 -9.09 31.59 8.94
C GLY A 675 -9.08 31.09 7.49
N GLU A 676 -8.50 31.85 6.55
CA GLU A 676 -8.19 31.36 5.19
C GLU A 676 -6.87 30.58 5.17
N GLN A 677 -6.78 29.51 5.96
CA GLN A 677 -5.96 28.36 5.58
C GLN A 677 -6.73 27.11 5.96
N ASN A 678 -7.10 26.33 4.93
CA ASN A 678 -7.54 24.92 4.96
C ASN A 678 -9.02 24.52 4.81
N CYS A 679 -9.94 25.39 4.34
CA CYS A 679 -11.28 24.93 3.91
C CYS A 679 -11.55 24.99 2.39
N SER A 680 -10.58 25.39 1.54
CA SER A 680 -10.78 25.43 0.08
C SER A 680 -10.35 24.16 -0.66
N LYS A 681 -10.00 23.07 0.03
CA LYS A 681 -9.63 21.77 -0.60
C LYS A 681 -10.76 20.74 -0.69
N TYR A 682 -12.00 21.09 -0.35
CA TYR A 682 -13.13 20.17 -0.41
C TYR A 682 -14.27 20.70 -1.29
N ALA A 683 -13.98 20.93 -2.57
CA ALA A 683 -14.99 20.96 -3.64
C ALA A 683 -14.46 20.11 -4.80
N GLY A 684 -14.59 18.79 -4.65
CA GLY A 684 -14.05 17.84 -5.62
C GLY A 684 -14.45 16.39 -5.34
N VAL A 685 -15.67 16.14 -4.87
CA VAL A 685 -16.22 14.78 -4.88
C VAL A 685 -17.02 14.61 -6.16
N CYS A 686 -16.49 13.72 -7.00
CA CYS A 686 -17.05 13.23 -8.25
C CYS A 686 -18.55 12.93 -8.14
N SER A 687 -19.37 13.70 -8.85
CA SER A 687 -20.58 13.19 -9.46
C SER A 687 -20.17 12.23 -10.60
N ARG A 688 -20.06 10.92 -10.32
CA ARG A 688 -20.00 9.91 -11.39
C ARG A 688 -21.41 9.67 -11.93
N PRO A 689 -21.64 9.78 -13.25
CA PRO A 689 -22.86 9.27 -13.88
C PRO A 689 -22.84 7.74 -13.87
N ARG A 690 -24.01 7.12 -13.65
CA ARG A 690 -24.20 5.67 -13.75
C ARG A 690 -23.84 5.20 -15.17
N PRO A 691 -23.12 4.09 -15.34
CA PRO A 691 -22.99 3.48 -16.66
C PRO A 691 -24.36 2.88 -17.05
N GLN A 692 -24.95 3.41 -18.12
CA GLN A 692 -25.99 2.71 -18.87
C GLN A 692 -25.32 1.56 -19.62
N PHE A 693 -25.78 0.34 -19.35
CA PHE A 693 -25.55 -0.80 -20.24
C PHE A 693 -26.15 -0.49 -21.61
N LEU A 694 -25.32 -0.35 -22.63
CA LEU A 694 -25.74 -0.48 -24.02
C LEU A 694 -25.42 -1.89 -24.48
N LYS A 695 -26.48 -2.67 -24.72
CA LYS A 695 -26.45 -3.84 -25.58
C LYS A 695 -26.29 -3.38 -27.02
N SER A 696 -25.17 -3.72 -27.65
CA SER A 696 -25.02 -4.14 -29.05
C SER A 696 -23.56 -4.46 -29.31
#